data_AF-A0A9P5U6X4-F1
#
_entry.id   AF-A0A9P5U6X4-F1
#
_cell.length_a   1.000
_cell.length_b   1.000
_cell.length_c   1.000
_cell.angle_alpha   90.00
_cell.angle_beta   90.00
_cell.angle_gamma   90.00
#
_symmetry.space_group_name_H-M   'P 1'
#
loop_
_entity.id
_entity.type
_entity.pdbx_description
1 polymer ?
#
loop_
_entity_poly.entity_id
_entity_poly.type
_entity_poly.pdbx_seq_one_letter_code
_entity_poly.pdbx_strand_id
1 'polypeptide(L)'
;MALTTLKHVFQDTGKVRQVPEVLSTSSVRPPLTLREGGQQSKPLTLDQLTQFYEVGLRPTIAELLPEDVSDWAPTYQAELFRARKSSGHMGYQSKMIPGSHVRELGSTLRYYLSAGNIDWANDFFFLHTARGYKHATQHLTSRTMARLKLEEFCTTIGLEENVFEEGEWWIDVGVEFFSANQLCLQWSTAAQSRVVEEVLGIRSEDAVRITSLGSSKYSRDIVSHLLGVSGCRIEPGVRAAGAFEGVYFQLYSTDKALTYNPEGNHHGKFMSISEAMGVKQPAPFITGLQKLFVEAMDMNTSNARIEVRVPFRHACTVLTRFDSGAIQECMLGFRRTVWWNFRAHRLEAISRLLMKQAMGSPEFRVTSDALLLTAASVWLVNSLHARPDDGSAARDLMRAVLPLTDAVDPDPETLLFKGGYQATGGQDSDGDEDLLLDVPYNPYGAIFPRRIILNFEVPRMARDTDTPRTLPPKSFEYLFKGSVGDIEYRFHPVGIIPRGVQPVRRVVTNKTHRTRTFVESDTDPRDVNLFNLGSKGLSLPLPLVDDGSDMEVDDEQTNTSPDIDFKVYRIYRQFLVDMALKSSTTKQGGGPSYMKLNEEERVRVTEDLYNNLKLSDMWNEVFWKVGTPASREQVFRHLFPPKGHETSPKAQNYPTSQYYRDWKALCATADEETVEKIRGAIRKKVLPLKWLPFAGSDRMWNTSQKPKGFTRLPPRTSGPAPHILCREEPSWEED
;
A
#
# COMPACT_ATOMS: atom_id res chain seq x y z
N MET A 1 -4.69 -34.55 -2.52
CA MET A 1 -5.59 -34.08 -1.43
C MET A 1 -6.05 -32.65 -1.66
N ALA A 2 -7.35 -32.42 -1.88
CA ALA A 2 -7.94 -31.09 -2.12
C ALA A 2 -8.62 -30.51 -0.85
N LEU A 3 -8.36 -29.24 -0.53
CA LEU A 3 -8.80 -28.59 0.73
C LEU A 3 -10.03 -27.67 0.55
N THR A 4 -11.22 -28.06 1.02
CA THR A 4 -12.43 -27.20 1.01
C THR A 4 -12.77 -26.71 2.41
N THR A 5 -13.08 -25.41 2.60
CA THR A 5 -13.50 -24.87 3.90
C THR A 5 -15.02 -24.72 3.97
N LEU A 6 -15.67 -25.43 4.90
CA LEU A 6 -17.07 -25.19 5.29
C LEU A 6 -17.09 -24.36 6.57
N LYS A 7 -17.92 -23.30 6.61
CA LYS A 7 -18.13 -22.48 7.81
C LYS A 7 -19.49 -22.81 8.41
N HIS A 8 -19.51 -23.43 9.58
CA HIS A 8 -20.70 -23.50 10.42
C HIS A 8 -20.79 -22.24 11.29
N VAL A 9 -21.93 -21.55 11.22
CA VAL A 9 -22.30 -20.49 12.14
C VAL A 9 -23.57 -20.95 12.84
N PHE A 10 -23.47 -21.35 14.11
CA PHE A 10 -24.65 -21.63 14.92
C PHE A 10 -25.28 -20.29 15.32
N GLN A 11 -26.50 -20.03 14.86
CA GLN A 11 -27.38 -19.00 15.42
C GLN A 11 -28.53 -19.74 16.07
N ASP A 12 -28.48 -19.88 17.39
CA ASP A 12 -29.60 -20.43 18.16
C ASP A 12 -30.52 -19.30 18.62
N THR A 13 -31.83 -19.52 18.46
CA THR A 13 -32.87 -18.51 18.51
C THR A 13 -33.29 -18.13 19.94
N GLY A 14 -33.11 -16.85 20.35
CA GLY A 14 -33.75 -16.27 21.55
C GLY A 14 -33.16 -14.94 22.05
N LYS A 15 -33.72 -13.79 21.61
CA LYS A 15 -33.49 -12.35 21.98
C LYS A 15 -32.75 -12.08 23.33
N VAL A 16 -31.76 -11.18 23.53
CA VAL A 16 -31.49 -9.74 23.21
C VAL A 16 -29.97 -9.48 23.47
N ARG A 17 -29.18 -8.73 22.68
CA ARG A 17 -28.94 -7.26 22.75
C ARG A 17 -28.07 -6.83 21.55
N GLN A 18 -28.41 -5.69 20.93
CA GLN A 18 -27.61 -5.02 19.91
C GLN A 18 -26.17 -4.80 20.40
N VAL A 19 -25.20 -5.37 19.69
CA VAL A 19 -23.80 -4.93 19.65
C VAL A 19 -23.43 -4.84 18.16
N PRO A 20 -22.74 -3.78 17.71
CA PRO A 20 -22.71 -3.41 16.31
C PRO A 20 -22.08 -4.49 15.44
N GLU A 21 -22.77 -4.74 14.34
CA GLU A 21 -22.38 -5.50 13.17
C GLU A 21 -20.94 -5.18 12.74
N VAL A 22 -19.98 -6.04 13.11
CA VAL A 22 -18.62 -6.05 12.54
C VAL A 22 -18.24 -7.49 12.24
N LEU A 23 -18.91 -8.07 11.24
CA LEU A 23 -18.38 -9.25 10.53
C LEU A 23 -17.36 -8.77 9.48
N SER A 24 -16.24 -8.23 9.97
CA SER A 24 -15.05 -7.95 9.18
C SER A 24 -14.31 -9.27 8.95
N THR A 25 -14.58 -9.93 7.84
CA THR A 25 -13.82 -11.13 7.44
C THR A 25 -12.49 -10.72 6.82
N SER A 26 -11.47 -10.50 7.65
CA SER A 26 -10.09 -10.80 7.25
C SER A 26 -9.88 -12.31 7.31
N SER A 27 -10.50 -13.03 6.38
CA SER A 27 -10.05 -14.37 6.05
C SER A 27 -9.36 -14.26 4.70
N VAL A 28 -8.03 -14.27 4.71
CA VAL A 28 -7.30 -14.93 3.63
C VAL A 28 -7.91 -16.34 3.59
N ARG A 29 -8.86 -16.57 2.68
CA ARG A 29 -9.40 -17.90 2.47
C ARG A 29 -8.22 -18.69 1.94
N PRO A 30 -7.77 -19.78 2.60
CA PRO A 30 -6.79 -20.63 1.94
C PRO A 30 -7.42 -21.04 0.61
N PRO A 31 -6.72 -20.86 -0.53
CA PRO A 31 -7.20 -21.39 -1.79
C PRO A 31 -7.43 -22.90 -1.62
N LEU A 32 -8.34 -23.47 -2.41
CA LEU A 32 -8.35 -24.93 -2.58
C LEU A 32 -6.93 -25.33 -2.99
N THR A 33 -6.31 -26.19 -2.20
CA THR A 33 -4.93 -26.62 -2.42
C THR A 33 -4.88 -28.13 -2.62
N LEU A 34 -4.03 -28.56 -3.55
CA LEU A 34 -3.68 -29.95 -3.80
C LEU A 34 -2.38 -30.29 -3.07
N ARG A 35 -2.37 -31.37 -2.28
CA ARG A 35 -1.15 -31.98 -1.73
C ARG A 35 -0.93 -33.35 -2.37
N GLU A 36 0.24 -33.54 -2.98
CA GLU A 36 0.72 -34.80 -3.56
C GLU A 36 1.93 -35.30 -2.75
N GLY A 37 1.91 -36.56 -2.32
CA GLY A 37 3.08 -37.33 -1.83
C GLY A 37 4.18 -36.55 -1.09
N GLY A 38 3.88 -35.96 0.08
CA GLY A 38 4.89 -35.30 0.93
C GLY A 38 5.38 -33.92 0.46
N GLN A 39 4.93 -33.41 -0.70
CA GLN A 39 5.30 -32.07 -1.18
C GLN A 39 4.47 -30.93 -0.56
N GLN A 40 4.94 -29.68 -0.72
CA GLN A 40 4.20 -28.46 -0.37
C GLN A 40 2.85 -28.39 -1.11
N SER A 41 1.83 -27.86 -0.44
CA SER A 41 0.50 -27.66 -1.01
C SER A 41 0.55 -26.68 -2.18
N LYS A 42 0.07 -27.11 -3.36
CA LYS A 42 -0.04 -26.26 -4.55
C LYS A 42 -1.48 -25.75 -4.67
N PRO A 43 -1.72 -24.48 -5.07
CA PRO A 43 -3.08 -24.03 -5.40
C PRO A 43 -3.66 -24.88 -6.53
N LEU A 44 -4.98 -25.14 -6.51
CA LEU A 44 -5.64 -25.76 -7.66
C LEU A 44 -5.50 -24.88 -8.91
N THR A 45 -5.32 -25.55 -10.05
CA THR A 45 -5.37 -24.89 -11.36
C THR A 45 -6.78 -24.39 -11.68
N LEU A 46 -6.89 -23.48 -12.64
CA LEU A 46 -8.20 -22.98 -13.11
C LEU A 46 -9.10 -24.12 -13.63
N ASP A 47 -8.50 -25.10 -14.30
CA ASP A 47 -9.21 -26.27 -14.82
C ASP A 47 -9.75 -27.14 -13.68
N GLN A 48 -8.92 -27.44 -12.68
CA GLN A 48 -9.35 -28.18 -11.48
C GLN A 48 -10.44 -27.45 -10.70
N LEU A 49 -10.36 -26.13 -10.58
CA LEU A 49 -11.42 -25.33 -9.94
C LEU A 49 -12.73 -25.39 -10.74
N THR A 50 -12.65 -25.38 -12.07
CA THR A 50 -13.80 -25.49 -12.97
C THR A 50 -14.44 -26.87 -12.84
N GLN A 51 -13.65 -27.94 -12.88
CA GLN A 51 -14.12 -29.31 -12.66
C GLN A 51 -14.78 -29.48 -11.29
N PHE A 52 -14.12 -29.03 -10.22
CA PHE A 52 -14.66 -29.12 -8.87
C PHE A 52 -16.01 -28.41 -8.75
N TYR A 53 -16.14 -27.23 -9.35
CA TYR A 53 -17.38 -26.45 -9.29
C TYR A 53 -18.49 -27.05 -10.16
N GLU A 54 -18.22 -27.28 -11.43
CA GLU A 54 -19.25 -27.63 -12.43
C GLU A 54 -19.64 -29.10 -12.40
N VAL A 55 -18.69 -29.99 -12.08
CA VAL A 55 -18.91 -31.44 -12.03
C VAL A 55 -19.28 -31.90 -10.62
N GLY A 56 -18.66 -31.33 -9.59
CA GLY A 56 -18.88 -31.73 -8.20
C GLY A 56 -19.90 -30.87 -7.46
N LEU A 57 -19.50 -29.64 -7.13
CA LEU A 57 -20.21 -28.79 -6.16
C LEU A 57 -21.59 -28.37 -6.65
N ARG A 58 -21.70 -27.86 -7.89
CA ARG A 58 -22.97 -27.34 -8.39
C ARG A 58 -24.03 -28.45 -8.56
N PRO A 59 -23.73 -29.64 -9.11
CA PRO A 59 -24.67 -30.76 -9.12
C PRO A 59 -25.07 -31.22 -7.72
N THR A 60 -24.13 -31.24 -6.78
CA THR A 60 -24.41 -31.54 -5.37
C THR A 60 -25.43 -30.58 -4.77
N ILE A 61 -25.27 -29.28 -5.01
CA ILE A 61 -26.24 -28.28 -4.55
C ILE A 61 -27.58 -28.44 -5.28
N ALA A 62 -27.58 -28.76 -6.57
CA ALA A 62 -28.82 -28.99 -7.31
C ALA A 62 -29.64 -30.16 -6.76
N GLU A 63 -28.97 -31.20 -6.26
CA GLU A 63 -29.60 -32.37 -5.64
C GLU A 63 -30.10 -32.09 -4.23
N LEU A 64 -29.25 -31.51 -3.38
CA LEU A 64 -29.58 -31.30 -1.96
C LEU A 64 -30.48 -30.08 -1.75
N LEU A 65 -30.33 -29.05 -2.57
CA LEU A 65 -31.01 -27.76 -2.45
C LEU A 65 -31.51 -27.29 -3.83
N PRO A 66 -32.48 -28.01 -4.44
CA PRO A 66 -32.96 -27.72 -5.80
C PRO A 66 -33.56 -26.31 -5.93
N GLU A 67 -34.13 -25.76 -4.85
CA GLU A 67 -34.67 -24.40 -4.84
C GLU A 67 -33.58 -23.33 -4.77
N ASP A 68 -32.45 -23.62 -4.10
CA ASP A 68 -31.37 -22.66 -3.92
C ASP A 68 -30.36 -22.65 -5.07
N VAL A 69 -30.33 -23.69 -5.93
CA VAL A 69 -29.35 -23.80 -7.02
C VAL A 69 -29.44 -22.63 -8.01
N SER A 70 -30.60 -21.98 -8.14
CA SER A 70 -30.77 -20.78 -8.96
C SER A 70 -29.91 -19.60 -8.51
N ASP A 71 -29.56 -19.57 -7.22
CA ASP A 71 -28.70 -18.54 -6.64
C ASP A 71 -27.20 -18.83 -6.82
N TRP A 72 -26.86 -19.98 -7.42
CA TRP A 72 -25.49 -20.37 -7.75
C TRP A 72 -25.21 -20.09 -9.21
N ALA A 73 -23.99 -19.63 -9.51
CA ALA A 73 -23.57 -19.36 -10.87
C ALA A 73 -23.70 -20.64 -11.74
N PRO A 74 -24.06 -20.52 -13.02
CA PRO A 74 -24.20 -21.69 -13.89
C PRO A 74 -22.85 -22.36 -14.20
N THR A 75 -21.76 -21.58 -14.20
CA THR A 75 -20.39 -22.03 -14.51
C THR A 75 -19.38 -21.37 -13.57
N TYR A 76 -18.19 -21.96 -13.44
CA TYR A 76 -17.12 -21.38 -12.63
C TYR A 76 -16.67 -20.03 -13.19
N GLN A 77 -16.65 -19.88 -14.52
CA GLN A 77 -16.32 -18.62 -15.18
C GLN A 77 -17.34 -17.51 -14.87
N ALA A 78 -18.63 -17.85 -14.80
CA ALA A 78 -19.66 -16.91 -14.38
C ALA A 78 -19.47 -16.47 -12.91
N GLU A 79 -19.05 -17.39 -12.04
CA GLU A 79 -18.70 -17.06 -10.65
C GLU A 79 -17.46 -16.15 -10.58
N LEU A 80 -16.43 -16.39 -11.38
CA LEU A 80 -15.26 -15.51 -11.46
C LEU A 80 -15.63 -14.11 -11.92
N PHE A 81 -16.50 -13.99 -12.93
CA PHE A 81 -17.02 -12.71 -13.38
C PHE A 81 -17.80 -11.99 -12.27
N ARG A 82 -18.74 -12.69 -11.62
CA ARG A 82 -19.54 -12.16 -10.50
C ARG A 82 -18.66 -11.73 -9.33
N ALA A 83 -17.66 -12.52 -8.97
CA ALA A 83 -16.78 -12.26 -7.85
C ALA A 83 -15.78 -11.13 -8.13
N ARG A 84 -15.43 -10.84 -9.39
CA ARG A 84 -14.46 -9.80 -9.71
C ARG A 84 -15.03 -8.40 -9.45
N LYS A 85 -14.52 -7.74 -8.41
CA LYS A 85 -14.85 -6.34 -8.12
C LYS A 85 -14.22 -5.41 -9.16
N SER A 86 -14.72 -4.18 -9.24
CA SER A 86 -14.15 -3.11 -10.08
C SER A 86 -12.69 -2.76 -9.74
N SER A 87 -12.17 -3.22 -8.59
CA SER A 87 -10.76 -3.10 -8.19
C SER A 87 -9.85 -4.19 -8.73
N GLY A 88 -10.38 -5.16 -9.48
CA GLY A 88 -9.69 -6.39 -9.84
C GLY A 88 -9.58 -7.40 -8.69
N HIS A 89 -9.99 -7.04 -7.46
CA HIS A 89 -10.01 -7.97 -6.33
C HIS A 89 -11.22 -8.92 -6.42
N MET A 90 -11.05 -10.15 -5.95
CA MET A 90 -12.13 -11.14 -5.91
C MET A 90 -12.95 -11.02 -4.62
N GLY A 91 -14.28 -11.09 -4.74
CA GLY A 91 -15.28 -11.01 -3.67
C GLY A 91 -16.28 -12.15 -3.80
N TYR A 92 -15.93 -13.30 -3.26
CA TYR A 92 -16.81 -14.47 -3.23
C TYR A 92 -17.91 -14.31 -2.18
N GLN A 93 -19.15 -14.55 -2.56
CA GLN A 93 -20.28 -14.57 -1.63
C GLN A 93 -20.19 -15.81 -0.74
N SER A 94 -20.70 -15.71 0.49
CA SER A 94 -20.93 -16.89 1.34
C SER A 94 -22.35 -17.41 1.07
N LYS A 95 -22.49 -18.72 0.88
CA LYS A 95 -23.78 -19.41 0.74
C LYS A 95 -24.02 -20.24 2.00
N MET A 96 -25.25 -20.20 2.50
CA MET A 96 -25.66 -20.97 3.67
C MET A 96 -26.18 -22.32 3.19
N ILE A 97 -25.81 -23.38 3.90
CA ILE A 97 -26.35 -24.73 3.69
C ILE A 97 -27.13 -25.07 4.97
N PRO A 98 -28.41 -25.48 4.88
CA PRO A 98 -29.19 -25.88 6.04
C PRO A 98 -28.50 -27.03 6.78
N GLY A 99 -28.54 -27.00 8.12
CA GLY A 99 -27.87 -27.99 8.96
C GLY A 99 -28.28 -29.44 8.65
N SER A 100 -29.52 -29.67 8.21
CA SER A 100 -30.03 -30.98 7.81
C SER A 100 -29.27 -31.61 6.64
N HIS A 101 -28.75 -30.81 5.70
CA HIS A 101 -28.08 -31.30 4.49
C HIS A 101 -26.56 -31.38 4.62
N VAL A 102 -25.99 -30.86 5.70
CA VAL A 102 -24.53 -30.85 5.91
C VAL A 102 -23.96 -32.27 5.95
N ARG A 103 -24.69 -33.21 6.56
CA ARG A 103 -24.28 -34.62 6.65
C ARG A 103 -24.18 -35.28 5.26
N GLU A 104 -25.09 -34.94 4.35
CA GLU A 104 -25.17 -35.54 3.01
C GLU A 104 -24.23 -34.85 2.01
N LEU A 105 -23.92 -33.57 2.23
CA LEU A 105 -23.10 -32.73 1.34
C LEU A 105 -21.79 -33.40 0.91
N GLY A 106 -21.06 -34.00 1.84
CA GLY A 106 -19.79 -34.64 1.54
C GLY A 106 -19.93 -35.88 0.67
N SER A 107 -20.90 -36.73 0.99
CA SER A 107 -21.15 -37.98 0.27
C SER A 107 -21.67 -37.71 -1.14
N THR A 108 -22.61 -36.78 -1.30
CA THR A 108 -23.14 -36.38 -2.60
C THR A 108 -22.06 -35.70 -3.45
N LEU A 109 -21.21 -34.86 -2.86
CA LEU A 109 -20.07 -34.27 -3.56
C LEU A 109 -19.06 -35.31 -4.05
N ARG A 110 -18.73 -36.31 -3.21
CA ARG A 110 -17.89 -37.43 -3.63
C ARG A 110 -18.53 -38.21 -4.77
N TYR A 111 -19.83 -38.51 -4.66
CA TYR A 111 -20.56 -39.22 -5.72
C TYR A 111 -20.44 -38.53 -7.07
N TYR A 112 -20.71 -37.22 -7.14
CA TYR A 112 -20.63 -36.47 -8.38
C TYR A 112 -19.20 -36.34 -8.93
N LEU A 113 -18.21 -36.11 -8.06
CA LEU A 113 -16.81 -36.06 -8.48
C LEU A 113 -16.33 -37.42 -9.03
N SER A 114 -16.70 -38.52 -8.39
CA SER A 114 -16.39 -39.87 -8.85
C SER A 114 -17.11 -40.21 -10.15
N ALA A 115 -18.42 -39.90 -10.27
CA ALA A 115 -19.20 -40.11 -11.48
C ALA A 115 -18.68 -39.28 -12.67
N GLY A 116 -18.08 -38.12 -12.37
CA GLY A 116 -17.41 -37.25 -13.33
C GLY A 116 -15.97 -37.64 -13.67
N ASN A 117 -15.44 -38.74 -13.12
CA ASN A 117 -14.04 -39.18 -13.26
C ASN A 117 -13.01 -38.11 -12.84
N ILE A 118 -13.28 -37.38 -11.76
CA ILE A 118 -12.40 -36.32 -11.23
C ILE A 118 -11.40 -36.91 -10.23
N ASP A 119 -10.45 -37.70 -10.72
CA ASP A 119 -9.56 -38.54 -9.90
C ASP A 119 -8.72 -37.76 -8.88
N TRP A 120 -8.28 -36.55 -9.25
CA TRP A 120 -7.43 -35.72 -8.37
C TRP A 120 -8.16 -35.29 -7.08
N ALA A 121 -9.50 -35.36 -7.08
CA ALA A 121 -10.34 -34.96 -5.97
C ALA A 121 -10.80 -36.14 -5.08
N ASN A 122 -10.47 -37.39 -5.40
CA ASN A 122 -10.99 -38.58 -4.69
C ASN A 122 -10.84 -38.52 -3.15
N ASP A 123 -9.72 -37.95 -2.68
CA ASP A 123 -9.40 -37.80 -1.25
C ASP A 123 -9.51 -36.35 -0.75
N PHE A 124 -10.52 -35.60 -1.22
CA PHE A 124 -10.80 -34.30 -0.64
C PHE A 124 -11.33 -34.44 0.80
N PHE A 125 -11.14 -33.40 1.62
CA PHE A 125 -11.72 -33.33 2.96
C PHE A 125 -12.22 -31.92 3.25
N PHE A 126 -13.07 -31.81 4.27
CA PHE A 126 -13.58 -30.52 4.75
C PHE A 126 -12.79 -30.06 5.96
N LEU A 127 -12.32 -28.82 5.92
CA LEU A 127 -11.86 -28.13 7.12
C LEU A 127 -13.07 -27.51 7.81
N HIS A 128 -13.41 -28.03 8.99
CA HIS A 128 -14.38 -27.43 9.89
C HIS A 128 -13.66 -26.46 10.83
N THR A 129 -14.24 -25.29 11.07
CA THR A 129 -13.67 -24.31 12.02
C THR A 129 -14.80 -23.68 12.83
N ALA A 130 -14.82 -23.95 14.13
CA ALA A 130 -15.65 -23.21 15.08
C ALA A 130 -15.01 -21.84 15.35
N ARG A 131 -15.75 -20.75 15.10
CA ARG A 131 -15.28 -19.37 15.32
C ARG A 131 -16.24 -18.62 16.24
N GLY A 132 -15.72 -17.63 16.97
CA GLY A 132 -16.53 -16.81 17.89
C GLY A 132 -16.60 -17.34 19.32
N TYR A 133 -16.03 -18.52 19.59
CA TYR A 133 -16.02 -19.14 20.92
C TYR A 133 -14.73 -18.91 21.71
N LYS A 134 -13.94 -17.89 21.34
CA LYS A 134 -12.72 -17.56 22.07
C LYS A 134 -13.11 -17.09 23.48
N HIS A 135 -12.47 -17.64 24.51
CA HIS A 135 -12.82 -17.43 25.92
C HIS A 135 -14.20 -17.96 26.34
N ALA A 136 -14.82 -18.85 25.56
CA ALA A 136 -16.12 -19.45 25.94
C ALA A 136 -16.06 -20.22 27.27
N THR A 137 -14.91 -20.84 27.58
CA THR A 137 -14.68 -21.56 28.84
C THR A 137 -13.37 -21.13 29.49
N GLN A 138 -13.31 -21.23 30.82
CA GLN A 138 -12.13 -20.94 31.65
C GLN A 138 -12.07 -21.92 32.81
N HIS A 139 -10.87 -22.34 33.22
CA HIS A 139 -10.65 -23.26 34.32
C HIS A 139 -9.29 -23.04 35.00
N LEU A 140 -9.13 -23.59 36.21
CA LEU A 140 -7.82 -23.72 36.86
C LEU A 140 -6.95 -24.74 36.11
N THR A 141 -5.62 -24.67 36.27
CA THR A 141 -4.63 -25.58 35.66
C THR A 141 -4.68 -27.00 36.27
N SER A 142 -5.82 -27.66 36.12
CA SER A 142 -6.08 -29.02 36.59
C SER A 142 -6.72 -29.83 35.47
N ARG A 143 -6.23 -31.05 35.28
CA ARG A 143 -6.77 -32.00 34.29
C ARG A 143 -8.27 -32.24 34.46
N THR A 144 -8.73 -32.34 35.72
CA THR A 144 -10.15 -32.57 36.02
C THR A 144 -11.01 -31.39 35.58
N MET A 145 -10.58 -30.16 35.89
CA MET A 145 -11.31 -28.95 35.51
C MET A 145 -11.26 -28.70 34.01
N ALA A 146 -10.11 -28.99 33.38
CA ALA A 146 -9.94 -28.90 31.94
C ALA A 146 -10.90 -29.86 31.20
N ARG A 147 -11.07 -31.09 31.71
CA ARG A 147 -12.02 -32.06 31.14
C ARG A 147 -13.47 -31.58 31.23
N LEU A 148 -13.90 -31.14 32.42
CA LEU A 148 -15.26 -30.61 32.61
C LEU A 148 -15.55 -29.43 31.68
N LYS A 149 -14.59 -28.50 31.52
CA LYS A 149 -14.76 -27.36 30.61
C LYS A 149 -14.64 -27.70 29.13
N LEU A 150 -13.94 -28.77 28.78
CA LEU A 150 -13.93 -29.28 27.41
C LEU A 150 -15.28 -29.89 27.04
N GLU A 151 -15.89 -30.67 27.94
CA GLU A 151 -17.23 -31.25 27.76
C GLU A 151 -18.29 -30.14 27.60
N GLU A 152 -18.24 -29.10 28.44
CA GLU A 152 -19.07 -27.90 28.33
C GLU A 152 -18.85 -27.16 26.99
N PHE A 153 -17.58 -27.01 26.58
CA PHE A 153 -17.25 -26.37 25.31
C PHE A 153 -17.84 -27.14 24.13
N CYS A 154 -17.67 -28.47 24.07
CA CYS A 154 -18.19 -29.32 22.99
C CYS A 154 -19.72 -29.24 22.90
N THR A 155 -20.39 -29.25 24.06
CA THR A 155 -21.84 -29.04 24.15
C THR A 155 -22.24 -27.67 23.59
N THR A 156 -21.51 -26.61 23.96
CA THR A 156 -21.79 -25.23 23.54
C THR A 156 -21.66 -25.03 22.03
N ILE A 157 -20.72 -25.73 21.38
CA ILE A 157 -20.52 -25.66 19.94
C ILE A 157 -21.34 -26.71 19.17
N GLY A 158 -22.16 -27.50 19.87
CA GLY A 158 -23.03 -28.51 19.27
C GLY A 158 -22.29 -29.65 18.57
N LEU A 159 -21.10 -30.03 19.06
CA LEU A 159 -20.39 -31.21 18.55
C LEU A 159 -20.82 -32.45 19.32
N GLU A 160 -21.21 -33.50 18.58
CA GLU A 160 -21.50 -34.82 19.13
C GLU A 160 -20.18 -35.53 19.53
N GLU A 161 -20.23 -36.42 20.53
CA GLU A 161 -19.04 -37.04 21.14
C GLU A 161 -18.29 -37.99 20.17
N ASN A 162 -19.01 -38.64 19.27
CA ASN A 162 -18.46 -39.51 18.22
C ASN A 162 -17.63 -38.76 17.16
N VAL A 163 -17.83 -37.45 17.00
CA VAL A 163 -17.12 -36.65 15.99
C VAL A 163 -15.61 -36.63 16.25
N PHE A 164 -15.19 -36.84 17.50
CA PHE A 164 -13.78 -36.91 17.88
C PHE A 164 -13.12 -38.26 17.57
N GLU A 165 -13.89 -39.31 17.30
CA GLU A 165 -13.38 -40.62 16.89
C GLU A 165 -13.17 -40.72 15.37
N GLU A 166 -13.97 -39.98 14.60
CA GLU A 166 -14.01 -40.07 13.13
C GLU A 166 -13.14 -39.00 12.41
N GLY A 167 -12.62 -38.00 13.12
CA GLY A 167 -11.92 -36.86 12.54
C GLY A 167 -10.60 -36.48 13.22
N GLU A 168 -9.72 -35.79 12.47
CA GLU A 168 -8.54 -35.15 13.04
C GLU A 168 -8.90 -33.75 13.56
N TRP A 169 -8.93 -33.60 14.88
CA TRP A 169 -9.30 -32.34 15.54
C TRP A 169 -8.10 -31.72 16.24
N TRP A 170 -8.01 -30.39 16.12
CA TRP A 170 -7.06 -29.58 16.86
C TRP A 170 -7.80 -28.52 17.66
N ILE A 171 -7.24 -28.17 18.82
CA ILE A 171 -7.78 -27.16 19.72
C ILE A 171 -6.65 -26.23 20.17
N ASP A 172 -6.99 -24.95 20.31
CA ASP A 172 -6.12 -23.95 20.92
C ASP A 172 -6.38 -23.93 22.44
N VAL A 173 -5.39 -24.34 23.23
CA VAL A 173 -5.44 -24.28 24.69
C VAL A 173 -4.54 -23.14 25.14
N GLY A 174 -5.02 -22.30 26.06
CA GLY A 174 -4.26 -21.18 26.57
C GLY A 174 -4.19 -21.14 28.08
N VAL A 175 -3.07 -20.66 28.61
CA VAL A 175 -2.89 -20.32 30.03
C VAL A 175 -2.52 -18.85 30.14
N GLU A 176 -3.12 -18.17 31.11
CA GLU A 176 -2.91 -16.75 31.36
C GLU A 176 -2.33 -16.55 32.76
N PHE A 177 -1.25 -15.77 32.82
CA PHE A 177 -0.55 -15.39 34.03
C PHE A 177 -0.88 -13.94 34.35
N PHE A 178 -1.34 -13.69 35.57
CA PHE A 178 -1.59 -12.36 36.09
C PHE A 178 -0.70 -12.10 37.32
N SER A 179 -0.42 -10.83 37.60
CA SER A 179 0.36 -10.43 38.76
C SER A 179 -0.57 -10.06 39.92
N ALA A 180 -0.39 -10.71 41.08
CA ALA A 180 -1.10 -10.33 42.31
C ALA A 180 -0.79 -8.87 42.73
N ASN A 181 0.41 -8.39 42.41
CA ASN A 181 0.85 -7.01 42.66
C ASN A 181 0.38 -6.03 41.57
N GLN A 182 -0.53 -6.44 40.68
CA GLN A 182 -1.08 -5.62 39.61
C GLN A 182 0.00 -5.03 38.68
N LEU A 183 1.05 -5.82 38.39
CA LEU A 183 2.06 -5.47 37.39
C LEU A 183 1.55 -5.78 35.98
N CYS A 184 2.04 -5.02 35.00
CA CYS A 184 1.97 -5.37 33.59
C CYS A 184 3.03 -6.43 33.29
N LEU A 185 2.59 -7.67 33.10
CA LEU A 185 3.44 -8.79 32.72
C LEU A 185 3.70 -8.80 31.22
N GLN A 186 4.95 -9.05 30.85
CA GLN A 186 5.43 -9.21 29.48
C GLN A 186 6.42 -10.38 29.39
N TRP A 187 6.65 -10.87 28.18
CA TRP A 187 7.61 -11.96 27.94
C TRP A 187 9.01 -11.41 27.68
N SER A 188 10.03 -12.02 28.29
CA SER A 188 11.43 -11.76 27.98
C SER A 188 11.82 -12.43 26.67
N THR A 189 12.39 -11.67 25.74
CA THR A 189 12.87 -12.20 24.45
C THR A 189 13.93 -13.30 24.66
N ALA A 190 14.89 -13.07 25.56
CA ALA A 190 15.98 -13.99 25.83
C ALA A 190 15.53 -15.33 26.44
N ALA A 191 14.35 -15.35 27.08
CA ALA A 191 13.84 -16.53 27.78
C ALA A 191 12.85 -17.37 26.96
N GLN A 192 12.56 -16.98 25.71
CA GLN A 192 11.53 -17.66 24.90
C GLN A 192 11.84 -19.15 24.66
N SER A 193 13.10 -19.50 24.42
CA SER A 193 13.52 -20.90 24.25
C SER A 193 13.19 -21.73 25.49
N ARG A 194 13.43 -21.19 26.69
CA ARG A 194 13.12 -21.87 27.96
C ARG A 194 11.62 -22.08 28.16
N VAL A 195 10.79 -21.11 27.80
CA VAL A 195 9.32 -21.27 27.85
C VAL A 195 8.86 -22.37 26.89
N VAL A 196 9.43 -22.40 25.68
CA VAL A 196 9.10 -23.42 24.66
C VAL A 196 9.55 -24.82 25.10
N GLU A 197 10.76 -24.92 25.66
CA GLU A 197 11.29 -26.16 26.25
C GLU A 197 10.34 -26.71 27.31
N GLU A 198 9.96 -25.89 28.28
CA GLU A 198 9.09 -26.27 29.39
C GLU A 198 7.68 -26.68 28.93
N VAL A 199 7.07 -25.88 28.05
CA VAL A 199 5.67 -26.10 27.63
C VAL A 199 5.52 -27.28 26.67
N LEU A 200 6.44 -27.44 25.72
CA LEU A 200 6.37 -28.52 24.74
C LEU A 200 7.05 -29.81 25.23
N GLY A 201 7.87 -29.73 26.28
CA GLY A 201 8.64 -30.87 26.79
C GLY A 201 9.65 -31.36 25.76
N ILE A 202 10.35 -30.43 25.10
CA ILE A 202 11.39 -30.74 24.09
C ILE A 202 12.79 -30.52 24.66
N ARG A 203 13.82 -30.95 23.93
CA ARG A 203 15.21 -30.69 24.33
C ARG A 203 15.55 -29.21 24.17
N SER A 204 16.37 -28.66 25.07
CA SER A 204 16.83 -27.26 25.01
C SER A 204 17.43 -26.88 23.64
N GLU A 205 18.23 -27.77 23.03
CA GLU A 205 18.79 -27.58 21.68
C GLU A 205 17.70 -27.34 20.62
N ASP A 206 16.62 -28.11 20.67
CA ASP A 206 15.51 -27.99 19.74
C ASP A 206 14.72 -26.70 19.98
N ALA A 207 14.52 -26.33 21.25
CA ALA A 207 13.86 -25.08 21.62
C ALA A 207 14.65 -23.86 21.12
N VAL A 208 15.95 -23.80 21.40
CA VAL A 208 16.85 -22.73 20.91
C VAL A 208 16.81 -22.64 19.38
N ARG A 209 16.88 -23.78 18.69
CA ARG A 209 16.84 -23.83 17.23
C ARG A 209 15.54 -23.22 16.69
N ILE A 210 14.37 -23.60 17.23
CA ILE A 210 13.08 -23.12 16.72
C ILE A 210 12.74 -21.69 17.15
N THR A 211 13.40 -21.12 18.17
CA THR A 211 13.27 -19.72 18.57
C THR A 211 14.37 -18.81 18.03
N SER A 212 15.27 -19.32 17.19
CA SER A 212 16.35 -18.53 16.61
C SER A 212 15.86 -17.55 15.54
N LEU A 213 16.44 -16.35 15.50
CA LEU A 213 16.26 -15.42 14.40
C LEU A 213 16.80 -16.03 13.11
N GLY A 214 15.91 -16.36 12.18
CA GLY A 214 16.24 -17.09 10.96
C GLY A 214 15.50 -18.43 10.80
N SER A 215 14.91 -18.95 11.88
CA SER A 215 13.95 -20.05 11.77
C SER A 215 12.77 -19.58 10.92
N SER A 216 12.51 -20.29 9.81
CA SER A 216 11.47 -19.93 8.83
C SER A 216 10.04 -19.95 9.39
N LYS A 217 9.88 -20.58 10.56
CA LYS A 217 8.62 -20.77 11.27
C LYS A 217 8.57 -20.07 12.61
N TYR A 218 9.53 -19.18 12.87
CA TYR A 218 9.57 -18.32 14.04
C TYR A 218 9.27 -16.88 13.67
N SER A 219 8.35 -16.26 14.39
CA SER A 219 8.10 -14.82 14.31
C SER A 219 8.25 -14.22 15.69
N ARG A 220 9.20 -13.31 15.85
CA ARG A 220 9.32 -12.48 17.04
C ARG A 220 8.32 -11.33 16.98
N ASP A 221 7.57 -11.14 18.06
CA ASP A 221 6.52 -10.13 18.17
C ASP A 221 6.97 -9.06 19.19
N ILE A 222 7.86 -8.16 18.76
CA ILE A 222 8.40 -7.07 19.59
C ILE A 222 7.26 -6.17 20.08
N VAL A 223 7.34 -5.78 21.36
CA VAL A 223 6.30 -5.00 22.04
C VAL A 223 6.84 -3.64 22.44
N SER A 224 6.06 -2.57 22.19
CA SER A 224 6.39 -1.20 22.60
C SER A 224 7.74 -0.68 22.09
N HIS A 225 8.31 -1.27 21.03
CA HIS A 225 9.69 -1.01 20.56
C HIS A 225 10.83 -1.52 21.44
N LEU A 226 10.59 -2.37 22.43
CA LEU A 226 11.64 -2.91 23.30
C LEU A 226 12.12 -4.26 22.77
N LEU A 227 13.39 -4.39 22.39
CA LEU A 227 13.91 -5.63 21.78
C LEU A 227 13.98 -6.78 22.78
N GLY A 228 14.25 -6.49 24.05
CA GLY A 228 14.21 -7.47 25.14
C GLY A 228 12.80 -7.88 25.58
N VAL A 229 11.75 -7.26 25.04
CA VAL A 229 10.36 -7.54 25.38
C VAL A 229 9.59 -7.97 24.13
N SER A 230 9.35 -9.27 24.00
CA SER A 230 8.61 -9.77 22.84
C SER A 230 7.80 -11.01 23.16
N GLY A 231 6.62 -11.09 22.54
CA GLY A 231 5.97 -12.36 22.30
C GLY A 231 6.62 -13.10 21.13
N CYS A 232 6.08 -14.25 20.78
CA CYS A 232 6.49 -14.96 19.58
C CYS A 232 5.39 -15.87 19.05
N ARG A 233 5.53 -16.28 17.79
CA ARG A 233 4.72 -17.31 17.13
C ARG A 233 5.65 -18.34 16.53
N ILE A 234 5.32 -19.61 16.72
CA ILE A 234 6.15 -20.73 16.30
C ILE A 234 5.25 -21.80 15.67
N GLU A 235 5.66 -22.33 14.53
CA GLU A 235 5.18 -23.63 14.03
C GLU A 235 6.31 -24.64 14.25
N PRO A 236 6.30 -25.42 15.36
CA PRO A 236 7.47 -26.20 15.79
C PRO A 236 7.94 -27.25 14.76
N GLY A 237 7.00 -27.77 13.97
CA GLY A 237 7.23 -28.86 13.02
C GLY A 237 7.42 -30.21 13.70
N VAL A 238 7.48 -31.28 12.91
CA VAL A 238 7.45 -32.67 13.41
C VAL A 238 8.57 -32.98 14.42
N ARG A 239 9.76 -32.39 14.24
CA ARG A 239 10.92 -32.65 15.10
C ARG A 239 10.87 -31.94 16.47
N ALA A 240 10.05 -30.90 16.61
CA ALA A 240 9.95 -30.11 17.84
C ALA A 240 8.51 -29.98 18.34
N ALA A 241 7.60 -30.86 17.90
CA ALA A 241 6.21 -30.87 18.33
C ALA A 241 6.05 -31.26 19.82
N GLY A 242 7.03 -31.98 20.36
CA GLY A 242 7.07 -32.35 21.78
C GLY A 242 6.03 -33.39 22.18
N ALA A 243 5.87 -33.57 23.50
CA ALA A 243 5.03 -34.62 24.08
C ALA A 243 3.52 -34.44 23.80
N PHE A 244 3.11 -33.23 23.41
CA PHE A 244 1.71 -32.87 23.14
C PHE A 244 1.43 -32.65 21.64
N GLU A 245 2.41 -32.93 20.78
CA GLU A 245 2.30 -32.77 19.33
C GLU A 245 1.86 -31.35 18.93
N GLY A 246 2.46 -30.34 19.55
CA GLY A 246 2.17 -28.93 19.30
C GLY A 246 2.45 -28.55 17.85
N VAL A 247 1.41 -28.11 17.14
CA VAL A 247 1.52 -27.67 15.73
C VAL A 247 1.64 -26.15 15.60
N TYR A 248 1.23 -25.42 16.63
CA TYR A 248 1.37 -23.97 16.73
C TYR A 248 1.55 -23.57 18.20
N PHE A 249 2.41 -22.60 18.43
CA PHE A 249 2.72 -22.08 19.76
C PHE A 249 2.81 -20.56 19.70
N GLN A 250 2.23 -19.88 20.68
CA GLN A 250 2.24 -18.43 20.74
C GLN A 250 2.42 -17.90 22.16
N LEU A 251 3.33 -16.94 22.30
CA LEU A 251 3.47 -16.07 23.46
C LEU A 251 2.95 -14.68 23.11
N TYR A 252 2.06 -14.14 23.93
CA TYR A 252 1.62 -12.76 23.80
C TYR A 252 1.13 -12.19 25.12
N SER A 253 0.86 -10.88 25.15
CA SER A 253 0.29 -10.17 26.29
C SER A 253 -1.10 -9.60 25.99
N THR A 254 -1.90 -9.35 27.04
CA THR A 254 -3.31 -8.94 26.90
C THR A 254 -3.49 -7.44 26.70
N ASP A 255 -2.45 -6.62 26.85
CA ASP A 255 -2.50 -5.17 26.60
C ASP A 255 -2.97 -4.80 25.18
N LYS A 256 -2.73 -5.67 24.19
CA LYS A 256 -3.25 -5.54 22.83
C LYS A 256 -4.78 -5.45 22.76
N ALA A 257 -5.50 -5.98 23.75
CA ALA A 257 -6.96 -5.98 23.78
C ALA A 257 -7.53 -4.55 23.75
N LEU A 258 -6.83 -3.57 24.35
CA LEU A 258 -7.27 -2.17 24.38
C LEU A 258 -7.27 -1.49 23.00
N THR A 259 -6.47 -2.01 22.07
CA THR A 259 -6.34 -1.45 20.72
C THR A 259 -6.82 -2.42 19.63
N TYR A 260 -7.37 -3.58 20.02
CA TYR A 260 -7.87 -4.59 19.09
C TYR A 260 -9.10 -4.06 18.35
N ASN A 261 -8.98 -3.90 17.04
CA ASN A 261 -10.04 -3.41 16.16
C ASN A 261 -9.75 -3.86 14.73
N PRO A 262 -10.12 -5.10 14.37
CA PRO A 262 -9.74 -5.67 13.08
C PRO A 262 -10.41 -4.96 11.91
N GLU A 263 -9.60 -4.25 11.11
CA GLU A 263 -10.02 -3.50 9.93
C GLU A 263 -9.07 -3.78 8.75
N GLY A 264 -9.61 -4.34 7.67
CA GLY A 264 -8.80 -4.75 6.52
C GLY A 264 -7.73 -5.79 6.91
N ASN A 265 -6.46 -5.47 6.65
CA ASN A 265 -5.32 -6.33 6.99
C ASN A 265 -4.71 -6.00 8.37
N HIS A 266 -5.32 -5.09 9.14
CA HIS A 266 -4.81 -4.68 10.45
C HIS A 266 -5.70 -5.27 11.55
N HIS A 267 -5.08 -5.91 12.55
CA HIS A 267 -5.81 -6.49 13.68
C HIS A 267 -6.03 -5.50 14.84
N GLY A 268 -5.21 -4.44 14.90
CA GLY A 268 -5.35 -3.34 15.85
C GLY A 268 -5.69 -2.03 15.15
N LYS A 269 -5.98 -1.00 15.95
CA LYS A 269 -6.08 0.39 15.49
C LYS A 269 -4.85 0.76 14.66
N PHE A 270 -5.06 1.40 13.52
CA PHE A 270 -4.01 1.72 12.56
C PHE A 270 -4.09 3.18 12.13
N MET A 271 -2.93 3.85 12.05
CA MET A 271 -2.77 5.19 11.50
C MET A 271 -2.20 5.11 10.09
N SER A 272 -2.80 5.84 9.16
CA SER A 272 -2.34 5.96 7.78
C SER A 272 -1.35 7.12 7.59
N ILE A 273 -0.52 7.06 6.54
CA ILE A 273 0.36 8.17 6.15
C ILE A 273 -0.45 9.41 5.74
N SER A 274 -1.62 9.24 5.13
CA SER A 274 -2.50 10.36 4.79
C SER A 274 -2.97 11.13 6.02
N GLU A 275 -3.23 10.44 7.15
CA GLU A 275 -3.57 11.10 8.41
C GLU A 275 -2.36 11.81 9.03
N ALA A 276 -1.17 11.21 8.93
CA ALA A 276 0.08 11.84 9.40
C ALA A 276 0.43 13.11 8.62
N MET A 277 0.16 13.12 7.31
CA MET A 277 0.36 14.29 6.44
C MET A 277 -0.82 15.28 6.48
N GLY A 278 -1.87 14.99 7.24
CA GLY A 278 -3.06 15.83 7.33
C GLY A 278 -2.77 17.21 7.93
N VAL A 279 -3.59 18.19 7.55
CA VAL A 279 -3.49 19.58 8.07
C VAL A 279 -3.88 19.69 9.55
N LYS A 280 -4.70 18.76 10.05
CA LYS A 280 -5.12 18.74 11.45
C LYS A 280 -4.14 17.91 12.27
N GLN A 281 -3.27 18.60 13.01
CA GLN A 281 -2.35 17.99 13.97
C GLN A 281 -2.60 18.49 15.41
N PRO A 282 -2.40 17.65 16.44
CA PRO A 282 -2.17 16.20 16.36
C PRO A 282 -3.33 15.48 15.66
N ALA A 283 -3.01 14.41 14.93
CA ALA A 283 -4.03 13.58 14.31
C ALA A 283 -5.01 13.05 15.38
N PRO A 284 -6.33 13.02 15.13
CA PRO A 284 -7.31 12.49 16.08
C PRO A 284 -6.99 11.09 16.59
N PHE A 285 -6.37 10.25 15.73
CA PHE A 285 -5.83 8.95 16.10
C PHE A 285 -4.82 9.04 17.25
N ILE A 286 -3.82 9.91 17.12
CA ILE A 286 -2.77 10.11 18.13
C ILE A 286 -3.38 10.62 19.43
N THR A 287 -4.30 11.60 19.37
CA THR A 287 -4.97 12.10 20.57
C THR A 287 -5.77 11.02 21.28
N GLY A 288 -6.50 10.19 20.53
CA GLY A 288 -7.26 9.07 21.09
C GLY A 288 -6.36 8.02 21.73
N LEU A 289 -5.25 7.66 21.07
CA LEU A 289 -4.30 6.69 21.57
C LEU A 289 -3.52 7.20 22.79
N GLN A 290 -3.15 8.48 22.81
CA GLN A 290 -2.51 9.14 23.95
C GLN A 290 -3.42 9.11 25.17
N LYS A 291 -4.70 9.48 24.99
CA LYS A 291 -5.72 9.43 26.05
C LYS A 291 -5.88 8.01 26.59
N LEU A 292 -5.96 7.02 25.70
CA LEU A 292 -6.05 5.61 26.10
C LEU A 292 -4.85 5.19 26.95
N PHE A 293 -3.62 5.54 26.55
CA PHE A 293 -2.44 5.19 27.34
C PHE A 293 -2.42 5.88 28.71
N VAL A 294 -2.83 7.14 28.80
CA VAL A 294 -2.94 7.86 30.08
C VAL A 294 -3.96 7.20 30.99
N GLU A 295 -5.17 6.90 30.51
CA GLU A 295 -6.20 6.23 31.31
C GLU A 295 -5.75 4.81 31.74
N ALA A 296 -5.01 4.11 30.87
CA ALA A 296 -4.50 2.78 31.16
C ALA A 296 -3.46 2.76 32.29
N MET A 297 -2.74 3.86 32.55
CA MET A 297 -1.77 3.97 33.67
C MET A 297 -2.41 3.64 35.01
N ASP A 298 -3.67 4.05 35.20
CA ASP A 298 -4.40 3.90 36.46
C ASP A 298 -5.31 2.68 36.50
N MET A 299 -5.78 2.23 35.33
CA MET A 299 -6.88 1.27 35.23
C MET A 299 -6.48 -0.10 34.70
N ASN A 300 -5.38 -0.23 33.96
CA ASN A 300 -5.12 -1.44 33.17
C ASN A 300 -3.76 -2.09 33.48
N THR A 301 -3.81 -3.36 33.90
CA THR A 301 -2.66 -4.26 33.87
C THR A 301 -2.57 -4.98 32.53
N SER A 302 -1.46 -5.67 32.32
CA SER A 302 -1.24 -6.60 31.22
C SER A 302 -0.96 -7.97 31.80
N ASN A 303 -1.56 -9.01 31.24
CA ASN A 303 -1.31 -10.40 31.58
C ASN A 303 -0.46 -11.05 30.49
N ALA A 304 0.39 -12.00 30.87
CA ALA A 304 1.16 -12.79 29.94
C ALA A 304 0.40 -14.07 29.61
N ARG A 305 0.34 -14.45 28.33
CA ARG A 305 -0.43 -15.59 27.86
C ARG A 305 0.39 -16.49 26.95
N ILE A 306 0.23 -17.79 27.17
CA ILE A 306 0.72 -18.87 26.31
C ILE A 306 -0.50 -19.48 25.63
N GLU A 307 -0.41 -19.78 24.34
CA GLU A 307 -1.42 -20.49 23.58
C GLU A 307 -0.74 -21.57 22.73
N VAL A 308 -1.25 -22.80 22.80
CA VAL A 308 -0.72 -23.96 22.06
C VAL A 308 -1.86 -24.64 21.31
N ARG A 309 -1.64 -24.90 20.03
CA ARG A 309 -2.52 -25.75 19.22
C ARG A 309 -2.04 -27.18 19.27
N VAL A 310 -2.88 -28.07 19.78
CA VAL A 310 -2.58 -29.50 19.93
C VAL A 310 -3.72 -30.36 19.36
N PRO A 311 -3.45 -31.63 19.02
CA PRO A 311 -4.51 -32.61 18.79
C PRO A 311 -5.49 -32.67 19.96
N PHE A 312 -6.78 -32.84 19.68
CA PHE A 312 -7.87 -32.79 20.66
C PHE A 312 -7.65 -33.75 21.86
N ARG A 313 -7.02 -34.90 21.64
CA ARG A 313 -6.64 -35.85 22.72
C ARG A 313 -5.74 -35.24 23.83
N HIS A 314 -5.02 -34.16 23.52
CA HIS A 314 -4.15 -33.46 24.47
C HIS A 314 -4.80 -32.24 25.14
N ALA A 315 -6.05 -31.91 24.77
CA ALA A 315 -6.77 -30.71 25.23
C ALA A 315 -6.80 -30.56 26.76
N CYS A 316 -6.98 -31.67 27.49
CA CYS A 316 -7.07 -31.65 28.94
C CYS A 316 -5.73 -31.87 29.65
N THR A 317 -4.63 -32.05 28.92
CA THR A 317 -3.31 -32.37 29.50
C THR A 317 -2.27 -31.30 29.21
N VAL A 318 -2.31 -30.67 28.04
CA VAL A 318 -1.37 -29.59 27.71
C VAL A 318 -1.57 -28.41 28.65
N LEU A 319 -0.49 -27.73 29.03
CA LEU A 319 -0.51 -26.58 29.97
C LEU A 319 -1.12 -26.87 31.36
N THR A 320 -1.28 -28.14 31.76
CA THR A 320 -1.73 -28.48 33.13
C THR A 320 -0.57 -28.72 34.10
N ARG A 321 0.64 -28.89 33.59
CA ARG A 321 1.87 -29.11 34.35
C ARG A 321 3.01 -28.38 33.67
N PHE A 322 3.65 -27.48 34.41
CA PHE A 322 4.89 -26.80 34.06
C PHE A 322 5.49 -26.24 35.36
N ASP A 323 6.81 -26.05 35.41
CA ASP A 323 7.47 -25.35 36.52
C ASP A 323 7.09 -23.87 36.50
N SER A 324 6.20 -23.49 37.42
CA SER A 324 5.76 -22.10 37.58
C SER A 324 6.92 -21.16 37.92
N GLY A 325 7.94 -21.63 38.64
CA GLY A 325 9.13 -20.84 38.94
C GLY A 325 9.94 -20.56 37.69
N ALA A 326 10.18 -21.59 36.86
CA ALA A 326 10.84 -21.43 35.57
C ALA A 326 10.10 -20.46 34.64
N ILE A 327 8.76 -20.57 34.55
CA ILE A 327 7.96 -19.63 33.76
C ILE A 327 7.99 -18.21 34.34
N GLN A 328 7.98 -18.06 35.66
CA GLN A 328 8.07 -16.77 36.32
C GLN A 328 9.39 -16.05 35.99
N GLU A 329 10.51 -16.78 35.95
CA GLU A 329 11.83 -16.26 35.54
C GLU A 329 11.88 -15.81 34.07
N CYS A 330 10.93 -16.25 33.24
CA CYS A 330 10.84 -15.88 31.83
C CYS A 330 9.99 -14.62 31.57
N MET A 331 9.39 -14.05 32.61
CA MET A 331 8.51 -12.89 32.52
C MET A 331 9.16 -11.62 33.09
N LEU A 332 8.76 -10.49 32.53
CA LEU A 332 9.12 -9.15 32.99
C LEU A 332 7.89 -8.49 33.59
N GLY A 333 8.03 -7.94 34.80
CA GLY A 333 6.95 -7.23 35.50
C GLY A 333 7.20 -5.73 35.53
N PHE A 334 6.29 -4.95 34.95
CA PHE A 334 6.35 -3.49 34.95
C PHE A 334 5.24 -2.89 35.81
N ARG A 335 5.51 -1.80 36.53
CA ARG A 335 4.42 -1.01 37.12
C ARG A 335 3.55 -0.44 35.99
N ARG A 336 2.22 -0.42 36.15
CA ARG A 336 1.28 0.10 35.15
C ARG A 336 1.66 1.49 34.66
N THR A 337 1.93 2.39 35.60
CA THR A 337 2.35 3.76 35.32
C THR A 337 3.60 3.80 34.44
N VAL A 338 4.61 2.98 34.71
CA VAL A 338 5.85 2.93 33.90
C VAL A 338 5.58 2.36 32.51
N TRP A 339 4.85 1.25 32.41
CA TRP A 339 4.57 0.57 31.13
C TRP A 339 3.80 1.46 30.15
N TRP A 340 2.70 2.03 30.62
CA TRP A 340 1.84 2.86 29.78
C TRP A 340 2.43 4.26 29.55
N ASN A 341 3.14 4.83 30.52
CA ASN A 341 3.82 6.12 30.34
C ASN A 341 4.96 6.02 29.33
N PHE A 342 5.67 4.90 29.24
CA PHE A 342 6.66 4.69 28.20
C PHE A 342 6.05 4.81 26.79
N ARG A 343 4.90 4.17 26.56
CA ARG A 343 4.18 4.29 25.27
C ARG A 343 3.67 5.72 25.02
N ALA A 344 3.09 6.34 26.05
CA ALA A 344 2.57 7.70 25.98
C ALA A 344 3.67 8.74 25.66
N HIS A 345 4.85 8.63 26.26
CA HIS A 345 5.96 9.53 25.97
C HIS A 345 6.48 9.39 24.55
N ARG A 346 6.58 8.15 24.05
CA ARG A 346 7.02 7.91 22.67
C ARG A 346 6.00 8.44 21.66
N LEU A 347 4.71 8.20 21.91
CA LEU A 347 3.65 8.73 21.07
C LEU A 347 3.64 10.26 21.07
N GLU A 348 3.83 10.90 22.22
CA GLU A 348 3.95 12.36 22.34
C GLU A 348 5.15 12.92 21.56
N ALA A 349 6.31 12.26 21.61
CA ALA A 349 7.48 12.69 20.83
C ALA A 349 7.20 12.64 19.32
N ILE A 350 6.56 11.57 18.84
CA ILE A 350 6.18 11.43 17.43
C ILE A 350 5.09 12.45 17.05
N SER A 351 4.13 12.69 17.95
CA SER A 351 3.07 13.70 17.79
C SER A 351 3.67 15.09 17.53
N ARG A 352 4.64 15.52 18.36
CA ARG A 352 5.34 16.80 18.21
C ARG A 352 6.10 16.89 16.89
N LEU A 353 6.70 15.79 16.44
CA LEU A 353 7.40 15.73 15.17
C LEU A 353 6.43 15.95 14.00
N LEU A 354 5.31 15.23 13.97
CA LEU A 354 4.30 15.36 12.92
C LEU A 354 3.62 16.74 12.94
N MET A 355 3.39 17.31 14.12
CA MET A 355 2.93 18.70 14.25
C MET A 355 3.90 19.67 13.61
N LYS A 356 5.20 19.55 13.91
CA LYS A 356 6.22 20.41 13.32
C LYS A 356 6.33 20.22 11.81
N GLN A 357 6.24 18.98 11.31
CA GLN A 357 6.15 18.73 9.86
C GLN A 357 4.92 19.42 9.24
N ALA A 358 3.75 19.37 9.88
CA ALA A 358 2.54 19.99 9.34
C ALA A 358 2.59 21.53 9.32
N MET A 359 3.32 22.15 10.25
CA MET A 359 3.47 23.60 10.36
C MET A 359 4.49 24.19 9.36
N GLY A 360 5.45 23.41 8.87
CA GLY A 360 6.43 23.89 7.90
C GLY A 360 5.88 23.98 6.47
N SER A 361 6.63 24.67 5.60
CA SER A 361 6.20 24.94 4.23
C SER A 361 5.92 23.67 3.42
N PRO A 362 4.84 23.65 2.60
CA PRO A 362 4.44 22.49 1.80
C PRO A 362 5.57 21.86 0.96
N GLU A 363 6.50 22.66 0.43
CA GLU A 363 7.64 22.18 -0.35
C GLU A 363 8.61 21.32 0.44
N PHE A 364 8.97 21.74 1.66
CA PHE A 364 9.88 20.98 2.50
C PHE A 364 9.24 19.69 3.03
N ARG A 365 7.91 19.69 3.20
CA ARG A 365 7.13 18.52 3.65
C ARG A 365 7.11 17.37 2.65
N VAL A 366 7.30 17.65 1.37
CA VAL A 366 7.28 16.65 0.30
C VAL A 366 8.67 16.23 -0.17
N THR A 367 9.72 16.73 0.48
CA THR A 367 11.10 16.25 0.25
C THR A 367 11.22 14.78 0.63
N SER A 368 12.09 14.05 -0.06
CA SER A 368 12.30 12.60 0.18
C SER A 368 12.60 12.31 1.65
N ASP A 369 13.45 13.10 2.30
CA ASP A 369 13.88 12.87 3.68
C ASP A 369 12.80 13.21 4.72
N ALA A 370 11.95 14.22 4.44
CA ALA A 370 10.79 14.53 5.28
C ALA A 370 9.71 13.44 5.15
N LEU A 371 9.42 13.00 3.92
CA LEU A 371 8.48 11.91 3.66
C LEU A 371 8.97 10.60 4.30
N LEU A 372 10.26 10.31 4.22
CA LEU A 372 10.87 9.16 4.86
C LEU A 372 10.67 9.18 6.37
N LEU A 373 10.87 10.34 7.01
CA LEU A 373 10.61 10.53 8.43
C LEU A 373 9.11 10.40 8.77
N THR A 374 8.21 10.88 7.92
CA THR A 374 6.76 10.68 8.11
C THR A 374 6.40 9.20 8.06
N ALA A 375 6.95 8.44 7.09
CA ALA A 375 6.73 7.01 6.97
C ALA A 375 7.26 6.24 8.21
N ALA A 376 8.47 6.57 8.68
CA ALA A 376 9.01 6.04 9.93
C ALA A 376 8.11 6.35 11.13
N SER A 377 7.63 7.59 11.23
CA SER A 377 6.74 8.03 12.32
C SER A 377 5.46 7.20 12.38
N VAL A 378 4.83 6.95 11.22
CA VAL A 378 3.63 6.12 11.13
C VAL A 378 3.91 4.67 11.49
N TRP A 379 5.02 4.11 10.99
CA TRP A 379 5.42 2.76 11.35
C TRP A 379 5.64 2.63 12.87
N LEU A 380 6.38 3.57 13.48
CA LEU A 380 6.61 3.64 14.93
C LEU A 380 5.30 3.79 15.73
N VAL A 381 4.37 4.66 15.34
CA VAL A 381 3.08 4.80 16.05
C VAL A 381 2.31 3.49 16.04
N ASN A 382 2.23 2.83 14.88
CA ASN A 382 1.51 1.57 14.76
C ASN A 382 2.19 0.43 15.52
N SER A 383 3.53 0.43 15.61
CA SER A 383 4.28 -0.59 16.34
C SER A 383 4.38 -0.38 17.86
N LEU A 384 3.78 0.69 18.41
CA LEU A 384 3.69 0.88 19.87
C LEU A 384 2.73 -0.11 20.53
N HIS A 385 1.61 -0.41 19.87
CA HIS A 385 0.53 -1.26 20.38
C HIS A 385 0.26 -2.49 19.52
N ALA A 386 0.94 -2.62 18.37
CA ALA A 386 0.96 -3.81 17.55
C ALA A 386 2.39 -4.27 17.27
N ARG A 387 2.55 -5.47 16.73
CA ARG A 387 3.83 -5.95 16.22
C ARG A 387 4.32 -4.99 15.12
N PRO A 388 5.62 -4.61 15.10
CA PRO A 388 6.19 -3.93 13.95
C PRO A 388 5.92 -4.68 12.65
N ASP A 389 5.44 -3.96 11.63
CA ASP A 389 5.30 -4.54 10.28
C ASP A 389 6.69 -4.94 9.78
N ASP A 390 6.82 -6.19 9.35
CA ASP A 390 8.04 -6.81 8.85
C ASP A 390 7.87 -7.31 7.41
N GLY A 391 6.84 -6.86 6.69
CA GLY A 391 6.69 -7.08 5.25
C GLY A 391 7.79 -6.39 4.43
N SER A 392 7.88 -6.72 3.13
CA SER A 392 8.96 -6.24 2.25
C SER A 392 9.13 -4.71 2.29
N ALA A 393 8.04 -3.95 2.13
CA ALA A 393 8.09 -2.49 2.15
C ALA A 393 8.48 -1.92 3.52
N ALA A 394 8.09 -2.59 4.61
CA ALA A 394 8.48 -2.19 5.95
C ALA A 394 9.96 -2.52 6.24
N ARG A 395 10.50 -3.61 5.69
CA ARG A 395 11.94 -3.91 5.76
C ARG A 395 12.78 -2.89 4.99
N ASP A 396 12.33 -2.45 3.82
CA ASP A 396 13.00 -1.39 3.08
C ASP A 396 12.95 -0.06 3.85
N LEU A 397 11.80 0.24 4.47
CA LEU A 397 11.69 1.39 5.37
C LEU A 397 12.67 1.29 6.53
N MET A 398 12.72 0.14 7.23
CA MET A 398 13.65 -0.09 8.33
C MET A 398 15.11 0.14 7.91
N ARG A 399 15.53 -0.33 6.73
CA ARG A 399 16.88 -0.07 6.19
C ARG A 399 17.14 1.40 5.92
N ALA A 400 16.13 2.13 5.47
CA ALA A 400 16.27 3.56 5.19
C ALA A 400 16.27 4.44 6.45
N VAL A 401 15.67 3.98 7.56
CA VAL A 401 15.36 4.85 8.71
C VAL A 401 16.01 4.44 10.02
N LEU A 402 16.57 3.24 10.13
CA LEU A 402 17.23 2.77 11.35
C LEU A 402 18.75 2.80 11.19
N PRO A 403 19.52 2.77 12.30
CA PRO A 403 20.94 2.47 12.26
C PRO A 403 21.19 1.13 11.56
N LEU A 404 22.29 1.06 10.80
CA LEU A 404 22.72 -0.15 10.12
C LEU A 404 24.03 -0.63 10.72
N THR A 405 24.22 -1.95 10.76
CA THR A 405 25.49 -2.57 11.12
C THR A 405 25.98 -3.44 9.97
N ASP A 406 27.29 -3.37 9.75
CA ASP A 406 28.10 -4.14 8.81
C ASP A 406 28.80 -5.33 9.51
N ALA A 407 28.52 -5.56 10.80
CA ALA A 407 29.11 -6.65 11.55
C ALA A 407 28.77 -8.00 10.89
N VAL A 408 29.78 -8.84 10.72
CA VAL A 408 29.66 -10.17 10.07
C VAL A 408 28.69 -11.09 10.83
N ASP A 409 28.65 -10.96 12.16
CA ASP A 409 27.74 -11.68 13.04
C ASP A 409 27.14 -10.72 14.07
N PRO A 410 26.16 -9.89 13.66
CA PRO A 410 25.57 -8.91 14.56
C PRO A 410 24.73 -9.62 15.62
N ASP A 411 24.82 -9.16 16.87
CA ASP A 411 24.07 -9.72 17.99
C ASP A 411 22.56 -9.83 17.63
N PRO A 412 22.00 -11.05 17.54
CA PRO A 412 20.60 -11.26 17.19
C PRO A 412 19.62 -10.52 18.10
N GLU A 413 19.99 -10.25 19.35
CA GLU A 413 19.14 -9.50 20.28
C GLU A 413 18.96 -8.02 19.86
N THR A 414 19.89 -7.47 19.09
CA THR A 414 19.86 -6.09 18.60
C THR A 414 19.17 -5.93 17.24
N LEU A 415 19.00 -7.02 16.49
CA LEU A 415 18.38 -7.01 15.17
C LEU A 415 16.85 -6.96 15.29
N LEU A 416 16.15 -6.53 14.24
CA LEU A 416 14.68 -6.66 14.13
C LEU A 416 14.26 -7.92 13.37
N PHE A 417 15.01 -8.23 12.32
CA PHE A 417 14.85 -9.41 11.48
C PHE A 417 16.25 -9.89 11.08
N LYS A 418 16.36 -11.17 10.71
CA LYS A 418 17.62 -11.71 10.23
C LYS A 418 18.00 -11.03 8.91
N GLY A 419 19.24 -10.53 8.80
CA GLY A 419 19.82 -10.11 7.54
C GLY A 419 19.74 -11.25 6.53
N GLY A 420 19.13 -11.00 5.38
CA GLY A 420 19.17 -11.98 4.31
C GLY A 420 20.58 -12.03 3.75
N TYR A 421 21.26 -13.17 3.86
CA TYR A 421 22.13 -13.57 2.76
C TYR A 421 21.19 -13.72 1.57
N GLN A 422 21.23 -12.79 0.62
CA GLN A 422 20.71 -13.11 -0.71
C GLN A 422 21.69 -14.12 -1.29
N ALA A 423 21.55 -15.40 -0.93
CA ALA A 423 21.91 -16.45 -1.86
C ALA A 423 21.01 -16.18 -3.07
N THR A 424 21.60 -15.64 -4.14
CA THR A 424 21.00 -15.55 -5.47
C THR A 424 20.71 -16.99 -5.93
N GLY A 425 19.62 -17.54 -5.38
CA GLY A 425 19.02 -18.81 -5.77
C GLY A 425 18.25 -18.63 -7.07
N GLY A 426 18.99 -18.30 -8.12
CA GLY A 426 18.64 -18.40 -9.52
C GLY A 426 19.94 -18.73 -10.22
N GLN A 427 20.10 -20.00 -10.61
CA GLN A 427 21.20 -20.44 -11.46
C GLN A 427 21.32 -19.49 -12.67
N ASP A 428 22.56 -19.11 -12.99
CA ASP A 428 23.00 -18.42 -14.21
C ASP A 428 23.24 -16.90 -14.15
N SER A 429 23.98 -16.40 -13.14
CA SER A 429 24.86 -15.25 -13.40
C SER A 429 26.18 -15.34 -12.61
N ASP A 430 27.26 -15.55 -13.35
CA ASP A 430 28.62 -15.49 -12.86
C ASP A 430 28.95 -14.08 -12.31
N GLY A 431 29.43 -14.02 -11.06
CA GLY A 431 30.43 -13.00 -10.69
C GLY A 431 30.05 -11.82 -9.79
N ASP A 432 28.89 -11.78 -9.13
CA ASP A 432 28.61 -10.73 -8.15
C ASP A 432 28.96 -11.20 -6.72
N GLU A 433 29.95 -10.53 -6.12
CA GLU A 433 30.39 -10.71 -4.73
C GLU A 433 29.19 -10.71 -3.77
N ASP A 434 29.21 -11.63 -2.79
CA ASP A 434 28.28 -11.70 -1.67
C ASP A 434 28.34 -10.38 -0.86
N LEU A 435 27.63 -9.34 -1.31
CA LEU A 435 27.52 -8.09 -0.58
C LEU A 435 26.76 -8.38 0.71
N LEU A 436 27.49 -8.38 1.83
CA LEU A 436 26.94 -8.29 3.18
C LEU A 436 26.01 -7.06 3.23
N LEU A 437 24.72 -7.30 3.03
CA LEU A 437 23.71 -6.25 3.11
C LEU A 437 23.63 -5.79 4.56
N ASP A 438 24.07 -4.56 4.80
CA ASP A 438 23.83 -3.79 6.01
C ASP A 438 22.44 -4.09 6.61
N VAL A 439 22.42 -4.52 7.87
CA VAL A 439 21.20 -4.95 8.56
C VAL A 439 20.77 -3.90 9.58
N PRO A 440 19.47 -3.55 9.65
CA PRO A 440 18.96 -2.70 10.72
C PRO A 440 19.21 -3.29 12.10
N TYR A 441 19.87 -2.51 12.96
CA TYR A 441 20.17 -2.87 14.34
C TYR A 441 19.77 -1.75 15.31
N ASN A 442 19.49 -2.11 16.57
CA ASN A 442 19.17 -1.15 17.62
C ASN A 442 20.00 -1.48 18.87
N PRO A 443 21.18 -0.84 19.04
CA PRO A 443 22.16 -1.22 20.05
C PRO A 443 21.72 -0.92 21.49
N TYR A 444 20.69 -0.07 21.67
CA TYR A 444 20.24 0.38 22.99
C TYR A 444 19.00 -0.38 23.50
N GLY A 445 18.69 -1.54 22.92
CA GLY A 445 17.57 -2.39 23.35
C GLY A 445 16.17 -1.81 23.05
N ALA A 446 16.08 -0.67 22.38
CA ALA A 446 14.84 -0.07 21.93
C ALA A 446 14.98 0.48 20.51
N ILE A 447 13.88 0.48 19.75
CA ILE A 447 13.90 0.97 18.37
C ILE A 447 14.05 2.49 18.37
N PHE A 448 15.13 2.96 17.74
CA PHE A 448 15.34 4.39 17.48
C PHE A 448 15.69 4.58 16.01
N PRO A 449 15.11 5.60 15.36
CA PRO A 449 15.55 5.96 14.01
C PRO A 449 17.01 6.41 14.03
N ARG A 450 17.66 6.34 12.87
CA ARG A 450 18.93 7.02 12.62
C ARG A 450 18.75 8.54 12.78
N ARG A 451 19.85 9.28 12.67
CA ARG A 451 19.90 10.72 12.95
C ARG A 451 18.76 11.48 12.24
N ILE A 452 18.01 12.26 13.03
CA ILE A 452 16.94 13.16 12.57
C ILE A 452 17.43 14.60 12.71
N ILE A 453 17.14 15.44 11.72
CA ILE A 453 17.36 16.88 11.79
C ILE A 453 16.08 17.56 12.26
N LEU A 454 16.14 18.16 13.45
CA LEU A 454 15.00 18.84 14.07
C LEU A 454 15.06 20.36 13.93
N ASN A 455 16.23 20.96 13.72
CA ASN A 455 16.39 22.43 13.74
C ASN A 455 16.04 23.13 12.41
N PHE A 456 15.48 22.39 11.45
CA PHE A 456 15.00 22.93 10.19
C PHE A 456 13.51 23.32 10.27
N GLU A 457 13.01 24.00 9.24
CA GLU A 457 11.61 24.38 9.12
C GLU A 457 10.69 23.14 9.19
N VAL A 458 11.06 22.08 8.47
CA VAL A 458 10.41 20.76 8.50
C VAL A 458 11.40 19.70 8.98
N PRO A 459 11.07 18.93 10.03
CA PRO A 459 11.87 17.79 10.44
C PRO A 459 12.06 16.78 9.30
N ARG A 460 13.29 16.29 9.14
CA ARG A 460 13.66 15.31 8.12
C ARG A 460 14.68 14.30 8.64
N MET A 461 14.82 13.17 7.95
CA MET A 461 15.98 12.31 8.16
C MET A 461 17.26 13.05 7.76
N ALA A 462 18.34 12.86 8.52
CA ALA A 462 19.66 13.36 8.10
C ALA A 462 20.08 12.65 6.80
N ARG A 463 20.85 13.31 5.95
CA ARG A 463 21.47 12.61 4.82
C ARG A 463 22.76 11.98 5.29
N ASP A 464 22.97 10.72 4.92
CA ASP A 464 24.27 10.09 5.11
C ASP A 464 25.13 10.55 3.93
N THR A 465 26.30 11.13 4.20
CA THR A 465 27.18 11.77 3.20
C THR A 465 27.64 10.80 2.13
N ASP A 466 27.87 9.54 2.51
CA ASP A 466 28.51 8.56 1.63
C ASP A 466 27.49 7.77 0.78
N THR A 467 26.24 7.64 1.25
CA THR A 467 25.19 6.89 0.53
C THR A 467 23.78 7.32 0.97
N PRO A 468 23.06 8.12 0.16
CA PRO A 468 21.70 8.54 0.46
C PRO A 468 20.76 7.35 0.59
N ARG A 469 20.24 7.12 1.80
CA ARG A 469 19.29 6.04 2.06
C ARG A 469 17.87 6.47 1.69
N THR A 470 17.34 5.89 0.62
CA THR A 470 16.00 6.22 0.09
C THR A 470 15.10 4.98 0.03
N LEU A 471 13.78 5.20 -0.05
CA LEU A 471 12.82 4.12 -0.23
C LEU A 471 12.76 3.68 -1.71
N PRO A 472 12.81 2.38 -2.01
CA PRO A 472 12.54 1.88 -3.35
C PRO A 472 11.13 2.30 -3.83
N PRO A 473 10.93 2.63 -5.13
CA PRO A 473 9.66 3.15 -5.63
C PRO A 473 8.44 2.28 -5.31
N LYS A 474 8.56 0.95 -5.41
CA LYS A 474 7.47 0.02 -5.08
C LYS A 474 7.08 0.08 -3.60
N SER A 475 8.07 0.21 -2.71
CA SER A 475 7.87 0.30 -1.27
C SER A 475 7.29 1.67 -0.89
N PHE A 476 7.75 2.73 -1.55
CA PHE A 476 7.14 4.06 -1.46
C PHE A 476 5.65 4.02 -1.87
N GLU A 477 5.34 3.50 -3.06
CA GLU A 477 3.95 3.40 -3.54
C GLU A 477 3.06 2.57 -2.61
N TYR A 478 3.61 1.48 -2.06
CA TYR A 478 2.88 0.65 -1.09
C TYR A 478 2.55 1.42 0.19
N LEU A 479 3.50 2.19 0.74
CA LEU A 479 3.34 2.94 1.99
C LEU A 479 2.43 4.16 1.79
N PHE A 480 2.71 4.97 0.77
CA PHE A 480 2.04 6.25 0.50
C PHE A 480 0.75 6.12 -0.32
N LYS A 481 0.48 4.94 -0.88
CA LYS A 481 -0.65 4.68 -1.80
C LYS A 481 -0.64 5.63 -3.01
N GLY A 482 0.55 5.94 -3.52
CA GLY A 482 0.79 6.82 -4.66
C GLY A 482 2.28 7.01 -4.95
N SER A 483 2.62 7.51 -6.15
CA SER A 483 3.99 7.86 -6.51
C SER A 483 4.44 9.14 -5.80
N VAL A 484 5.76 9.41 -5.75
CA VAL A 484 6.32 10.65 -5.17
C VAL A 484 5.63 11.88 -5.76
N GLY A 485 5.48 11.93 -7.08
CA GLY A 485 4.79 13.02 -7.76
C GLY A 485 3.30 13.13 -7.42
N ASP A 486 2.61 12.05 -7.04
CA ASP A 486 1.22 12.12 -6.57
C ASP A 486 1.13 12.72 -5.15
N ILE A 487 2.14 12.47 -4.32
CA ILE A 487 2.26 13.01 -2.96
C ILE A 487 2.65 14.48 -2.99
N GLU A 488 3.68 14.84 -3.76
CA GLU A 488 4.05 16.24 -4.03
C GLU A 488 2.83 17.03 -4.46
N TYR A 489 2.08 16.50 -5.42
CA TYR A 489 0.88 17.15 -5.88
C TYR A 489 -0.16 17.35 -4.78
N ARG A 490 -0.44 16.30 -4.02
CA ARG A 490 -1.51 16.28 -3.02
C ARG A 490 -1.23 17.24 -1.87
N PHE A 491 0.04 17.35 -1.46
CA PHE A 491 0.43 18.10 -0.26
C PHE A 491 1.18 19.40 -0.57
N HIS A 492 1.65 19.58 -1.80
CA HIS A 492 2.18 20.83 -2.38
C HIS A 492 1.43 21.11 -3.70
N PRO A 493 0.17 21.58 -3.66
CA PRO A 493 -0.62 21.82 -4.86
C PRO A 493 -0.10 23.04 -5.62
N VAL A 494 0.54 22.80 -6.76
CA VAL A 494 1.02 23.83 -7.69
C VAL A 494 -0.13 24.46 -8.52
N GLY A 495 -1.36 24.49 -8.01
CA GLY A 495 -2.55 25.01 -8.71
C GLY A 495 -3.08 24.14 -9.88
N ILE A 496 -2.63 22.89 -9.96
CA ILE A 496 -3.31 21.83 -10.72
C ILE A 496 -4.05 21.01 -9.62
N ILE A 497 -5.26 20.47 -9.87
CA ILE A 497 -5.92 19.47 -8.98
C ILE A 497 -6.13 18.14 -9.75
N PRO A 498 -5.62 16.94 -9.36
CA PRO A 498 -5.69 15.78 -10.22
C PRO A 498 -7.04 15.13 -9.98
N ARG A 499 -7.55 14.46 -11.02
CA ARG A 499 -8.82 13.72 -10.88
C ARG A 499 -8.79 12.63 -9.80
N GLY A 500 -7.61 12.15 -9.40
CA GLY A 500 -7.44 11.05 -8.44
C GLY A 500 -7.41 11.42 -6.96
N VAL A 501 -7.45 12.71 -6.59
CA VAL A 501 -7.35 13.17 -5.18
C VAL A 501 -8.73 13.36 -4.53
N GLN A 502 -9.82 13.37 -5.30
CA GLN A 502 -11.18 13.31 -4.75
C GLN A 502 -11.74 11.88 -4.81
N PRO A 503 -12.49 11.42 -3.79
CA PRO A 503 -13.12 10.12 -3.81
C PRO A 503 -14.27 10.12 -4.84
N VAL A 504 -13.99 9.67 -6.06
CA VAL A 504 -15.00 9.55 -7.12
C VAL A 504 -15.18 8.07 -7.48
N ARG A 505 -16.45 7.64 -7.53
CA ARG A 505 -16.91 6.33 -8.04
C ARG A 505 -16.19 6.01 -9.36
N ARG A 506 -15.55 4.84 -9.41
CA ARG A 506 -14.84 4.33 -10.59
C ARG A 506 -15.74 4.34 -11.83
N VAL A 507 -15.45 5.25 -12.75
CA VAL A 507 -15.68 5.05 -14.17
C VAL A 507 -14.33 4.68 -14.76
N VAL A 508 -14.29 3.57 -15.51
CA VAL A 508 -13.07 3.11 -16.19
C VAL A 508 -12.62 4.20 -17.16
N THR A 509 -11.52 4.88 -16.85
CA THR A 509 -10.87 5.81 -17.77
C THR A 509 -9.62 5.16 -18.36
N ASN A 510 -9.49 5.25 -19.68
CA ASN A 510 -8.32 4.83 -20.44
C ASN A 510 -7.01 5.35 -19.80
N LYS A 511 -5.95 4.55 -19.86
CA LYS A 511 -4.60 4.88 -19.38
C LYS A 511 -4.20 6.27 -19.89
N THR A 512 -4.06 7.25 -19.00
CA THR A 512 -3.57 8.59 -19.35
C THR A 512 -2.05 8.55 -19.49
N HIS A 513 -1.55 8.50 -20.72
CA HIS A 513 -0.13 8.68 -21.01
C HIS A 513 0.30 10.14 -20.78
N ARG A 514 1.30 10.34 -19.91
CA ARG A 514 1.99 11.64 -19.73
C ARG A 514 2.87 11.91 -20.95
N THR A 515 3.03 13.16 -21.39
CA THR A 515 4.00 13.46 -22.45
C THR A 515 5.41 13.31 -21.92
N ARG A 516 6.31 12.78 -22.76
CA ARG A 516 7.73 12.71 -22.45
C ARG A 516 8.31 14.13 -22.42
N THR A 517 9.23 14.38 -21.50
CA THR A 517 10.01 15.62 -21.47
C THR A 517 10.80 15.74 -22.76
N PHE A 518 10.79 16.93 -23.36
CA PHE A 518 11.65 17.30 -24.47
C PHE A 518 13.10 17.08 -24.03
N VAL A 519 13.80 16.24 -24.78
CA VAL A 519 15.22 15.98 -24.61
C VAL A 519 15.92 16.74 -25.72
N GLU A 520 16.81 17.65 -25.34
CA GLU A 520 17.61 18.44 -26.27
C GLU A 520 18.51 17.50 -27.08
N SER A 521 18.54 17.68 -28.41
CA SER A 521 19.57 17.07 -29.24
C SER A 521 20.78 17.99 -29.29
N ASP A 522 22.01 17.43 -29.28
CA ASP A 522 23.26 18.20 -29.39
C ASP A 522 23.36 19.06 -30.67
N THR A 523 22.46 18.86 -31.63
CA THR A 523 22.40 19.55 -32.93
C THR A 523 21.46 20.75 -32.99
N ASP A 524 20.66 21.06 -31.96
CA ASP A 524 19.71 22.20 -31.98
C ASP A 524 20.41 23.47 -31.47
N PRO A 525 20.57 24.55 -32.28
CA PRO A 525 21.27 25.75 -31.83
C PRO A 525 20.54 26.39 -30.65
N ARG A 526 21.23 26.45 -29.51
CA ARG A 526 20.69 27.05 -28.28
C ARG A 526 20.49 28.55 -28.45
N ASP A 527 19.26 28.99 -28.68
CA ASP A 527 18.91 30.40 -28.47
C ASP A 527 18.52 30.62 -27.01
N VAL A 528 19.48 30.42 -26.09
CA VAL A 528 19.26 30.63 -24.64
C VAL A 528 18.81 32.07 -24.36
N ASN A 529 19.09 33.01 -25.28
CA ASN A 529 18.71 34.41 -25.15
C ASN A 529 17.37 34.77 -25.82
N LEU A 530 16.54 33.77 -26.17
CA LEU A 530 15.28 33.98 -26.90
C LEU A 530 14.34 35.00 -26.24
N PHE A 531 14.32 35.04 -24.90
CA PHE A 531 13.43 35.93 -24.12
C PHE A 531 14.18 37.12 -23.51
N ASN A 532 15.48 36.97 -23.24
CA ASN A 532 16.38 37.98 -22.70
C ASN A 532 15.75 38.69 -21.49
N LEU A 533 15.36 37.91 -20.49
CA LEU A 533 14.70 38.30 -19.25
C LEU A 533 15.74 38.58 -18.16
N GLY A 534 16.80 37.77 -18.09
CA GLY A 534 17.92 37.95 -17.18
C GLY A 534 18.58 39.31 -17.35
N SER A 535 18.84 39.73 -18.60
CA SER A 535 19.40 41.06 -18.89
C SER A 535 18.47 42.23 -18.52
N LYS A 536 17.17 41.97 -18.33
CA LYS A 536 16.18 42.96 -17.86
C LYS A 536 16.10 43.01 -16.34
N GLY A 537 17.03 42.36 -15.64
CA GLY A 537 17.09 42.32 -14.17
C GLY A 537 16.09 41.37 -13.54
N LEU A 538 15.49 40.46 -14.31
CA LEU A 538 14.64 39.41 -13.75
C LEU A 538 15.47 38.21 -13.37
N SER A 539 15.19 37.65 -12.21
CA SER A 539 15.74 36.36 -11.78
C SER A 539 14.62 35.52 -11.21
N LEU A 540 14.77 34.20 -11.31
CA LEU A 540 13.95 33.30 -10.52
C LEU A 540 14.49 33.30 -9.10
N PRO A 541 13.61 33.18 -8.07
CA PRO A 541 14.09 32.93 -6.73
C PRO A 541 14.99 31.70 -6.76
N LEU A 542 16.08 31.76 -5.99
CA LEU A 542 16.95 30.61 -5.82
C LEU A 542 16.07 29.40 -5.45
N PRO A 543 16.37 28.21 -5.98
CA PRO A 543 15.79 27.00 -5.43
C PRO A 543 15.96 27.08 -3.91
N LEU A 544 14.93 26.71 -3.15
CA LEU A 544 15.08 26.56 -1.72
C LEU A 544 16.07 25.42 -1.49
N VAL A 545 17.34 25.81 -1.37
CA VAL A 545 18.44 24.91 -1.04
C VAL A 545 18.37 24.75 0.46
N ASP A 546 18.11 23.52 0.88
CA ASP A 546 18.46 23.08 2.22
C ASP A 546 19.91 23.47 2.43
N ASP A 547 20.20 24.31 3.43
CA ASP A 547 21.54 24.84 3.65
C ASP A 547 22.60 23.74 3.83
N GLY A 548 22.13 22.49 3.98
CA GLY A 548 22.98 21.32 3.91
C GLY A 548 24.05 21.41 4.96
N SER A 549 23.76 22.03 6.12
CA SER A 549 24.70 22.09 7.23
C SER A 549 25.14 20.70 7.73
N ASP A 550 24.47 19.62 7.26
CA ASP A 550 24.85 18.22 7.40
C ASP A 550 25.54 17.59 6.17
N MET A 551 25.73 18.33 5.08
CA MET A 551 26.42 17.91 3.86
C MET A 551 27.80 18.59 3.78
N GLU A 552 28.85 17.80 3.56
CA GLU A 552 30.14 18.37 3.17
C GLU A 552 29.95 19.04 1.81
N VAL A 553 30.18 20.35 1.76
CA VAL A 553 30.03 21.13 0.52
C VAL A 553 31.20 20.75 -0.37
N ASP A 554 30.93 19.92 -1.38
CA ASP A 554 31.88 19.69 -2.45
C ASP A 554 31.97 20.99 -3.26
N ASP A 555 33.07 21.73 -3.09
CA ASP A 555 33.29 23.10 -3.59
C ASP A 555 33.16 23.24 -5.13
N GLU A 556 32.95 22.14 -5.86
CA GLU A 556 32.83 22.13 -7.32
C GLU A 556 31.39 22.18 -7.86
N GLN A 557 30.34 21.99 -7.05
CA GLN A 557 28.96 22.27 -7.49
C GLN A 557 28.63 23.75 -7.29
N THR A 558 29.12 24.55 -8.23
CA THR A 558 28.60 25.91 -8.42
C THR A 558 27.08 25.85 -8.59
N ASN A 559 26.36 26.18 -7.52
CA ASN A 559 24.92 26.50 -7.46
C ASN A 559 24.62 27.71 -8.36
N THR A 560 24.84 27.56 -9.66
CA THR A 560 24.40 28.51 -10.66
C THR A 560 22.88 28.37 -10.71
N SER A 561 22.20 29.35 -10.13
CA SER A 561 20.75 29.50 -10.24
C SER A 561 20.33 29.21 -11.69
N PRO A 562 19.35 28.34 -11.94
CA PRO A 562 18.93 28.04 -13.31
C PRO A 562 18.53 29.34 -13.98
N ASP A 563 19.26 29.70 -15.04
CA ASP A 563 19.02 30.91 -15.82
C ASP A 563 17.53 31.00 -16.18
N ILE A 564 16.90 32.11 -15.78
CA ILE A 564 15.48 32.38 -16.03
C ILE A 564 15.17 32.22 -17.51
N ASP A 565 16.07 32.65 -18.39
CA ASP A 565 15.89 32.57 -19.82
C ASP A 565 15.91 31.12 -20.30
N PHE A 566 16.83 30.30 -19.79
CA PHE A 566 16.87 28.87 -20.09
C PHE A 566 15.59 28.14 -19.61
N LYS A 567 15.11 28.44 -18.39
CA LYS A 567 13.89 27.80 -17.87
C LYS A 567 12.65 28.18 -18.69
N VAL A 568 12.52 29.45 -19.05
CA VAL A 568 11.39 29.93 -19.88
C VAL A 568 11.49 29.40 -21.30
N TYR A 569 12.70 29.31 -21.86
CA TYR A 569 12.98 28.66 -23.14
C TYR A 569 12.50 27.20 -23.14
N ARG A 570 12.85 26.41 -22.12
CA ARG A 570 12.41 25.02 -22.00
C ARG A 570 10.90 24.88 -21.92
N ILE A 571 10.23 25.73 -21.12
CA ILE A 571 8.76 25.75 -21.05
C ILE A 571 8.15 26.04 -22.43
N TYR A 572 8.69 27.02 -23.14
CA TYR A 572 8.21 27.39 -24.47
C TYR A 572 8.42 26.29 -25.51
N ARG A 573 9.61 25.66 -25.54
CA ARG A 573 9.87 24.52 -26.44
C ARG A 573 9.00 23.31 -26.12
N GLN A 574 8.87 22.97 -24.84
CA GLN A 574 7.97 21.90 -24.40
C GLN A 574 6.51 22.22 -24.76
N PHE A 575 6.09 23.48 -24.74
CA PHE A 575 4.74 23.88 -25.17
C PHE A 575 4.48 23.50 -26.64
N LEU A 576 5.41 23.81 -27.55
CA LEU A 576 5.28 23.45 -28.96
C LEU A 576 5.18 21.93 -29.16
N VAL A 577 5.99 21.16 -28.43
CA VAL A 577 5.98 19.69 -28.48
C VAL A 577 4.69 19.12 -27.90
N ASP A 578 4.27 19.58 -26.72
CA ASP A 578 3.07 19.08 -26.05
C ASP A 578 1.79 19.36 -26.85
N MET A 579 1.70 20.52 -27.53
CA MET A 579 0.57 20.81 -28.41
C MET A 579 0.44 19.74 -29.51
N ALA A 580 1.55 19.39 -30.19
CA ALA A 580 1.55 18.39 -31.26
C ALA A 580 1.27 16.96 -30.71
N LEU A 581 1.93 16.57 -29.61
CA LEU A 581 1.75 15.26 -28.98
C LEU A 581 0.34 15.05 -28.43
N LYS A 582 -0.29 16.09 -27.86
CA LYS A 582 -1.65 16.01 -27.29
C LYS A 582 -2.75 16.23 -28.33
N SER A 583 -2.42 16.40 -29.60
CA SER A 583 -3.41 16.49 -30.68
C SER A 583 -4.35 15.27 -30.64
N SER A 584 -5.64 15.52 -30.87
CA SER A 584 -6.67 14.48 -30.74
C SER A 584 -6.49 13.33 -31.74
N THR A 585 -7.04 12.18 -31.40
CA THR A 585 -7.17 11.01 -32.30
C THR A 585 -8.62 10.83 -32.73
N THR A 586 -8.82 10.16 -33.88
CA THR A 586 -10.16 9.78 -34.36
C THR A 586 -10.83 8.82 -33.36
N LYS A 587 -12.17 8.88 -33.22
CA LYS A 587 -12.92 8.13 -32.19
C LYS A 587 -12.77 6.61 -32.38
N GLN A 588 -11.84 5.99 -31.63
CA GLN A 588 -11.90 4.63 -31.05
C GLN A 588 -10.57 4.22 -30.40
N GLY A 589 -9.79 5.13 -29.81
CA GLY A 589 -8.58 4.76 -29.04
C GLY A 589 -7.44 4.08 -29.82
N GLY A 590 -7.66 3.75 -31.10
CA GLY A 590 -6.69 3.15 -32.03
C GLY A 590 -6.88 3.61 -33.48
N GLY A 591 -7.71 4.64 -33.72
CA GLY A 591 -7.80 5.28 -35.03
C GLY A 591 -6.61 6.22 -35.29
N PRO A 592 -6.29 6.52 -36.56
CA PRO A 592 -5.20 7.42 -36.92
C PRO A 592 -5.41 8.80 -36.28
N SER A 593 -4.31 9.48 -35.96
CA SER A 593 -4.36 10.83 -35.41
C SER A 593 -4.88 11.81 -36.46
N TYR A 594 -5.53 12.89 -36.00
CA TYR A 594 -5.89 13.99 -36.90
C TYR A 594 -4.66 14.72 -37.44
N MET A 595 -3.51 14.63 -36.77
CA MET A 595 -2.24 15.17 -37.25
C MET A 595 -1.46 14.09 -38.00
N LYS A 596 -0.99 14.38 -39.22
CA LYS A 596 -0.24 13.47 -40.10
C LYS A 596 1.10 13.03 -39.51
N LEU A 597 1.69 13.88 -38.66
CA LEU A 597 2.97 13.61 -38.00
C LEU A 597 2.91 12.37 -37.10
N ASN A 598 3.93 11.52 -37.20
CA ASN A 598 4.14 10.40 -36.30
C ASN A 598 4.70 10.87 -34.93
N GLU A 599 4.89 9.94 -33.97
CA GLU A 599 5.36 10.31 -32.63
C GLU A 599 6.76 10.93 -32.62
N GLU A 600 7.68 10.46 -33.47
CA GLU A 600 9.05 10.97 -33.57
C GLU A 600 9.10 12.37 -34.19
N GLU A 601 8.25 12.62 -35.19
CA GLU A 601 8.11 13.94 -35.80
C GLU A 601 7.50 14.95 -34.82
N ARG A 602 6.53 14.52 -34.00
CA ARG A 602 5.88 15.37 -32.98
C ARG A 602 6.82 15.82 -31.88
N VAL A 603 7.82 15.02 -31.50
CA VAL A 603 8.80 15.43 -30.49
C VAL A 603 9.85 16.42 -31.03
N ARG A 604 9.94 16.59 -32.36
CA ARG A 604 10.90 17.47 -33.04
C ARG A 604 10.27 18.76 -33.59
N VAL A 605 9.00 19.02 -33.28
CA VAL A 605 8.28 20.18 -33.85
C VAL A 605 8.89 21.51 -33.37
N THR A 606 9.00 22.45 -34.32
CA THR A 606 9.47 23.83 -34.10
C THR A 606 8.33 24.82 -34.33
N GLU A 607 8.62 26.13 -34.28
CA GLU A 607 7.67 27.17 -34.68
C GLU A 607 7.24 27.03 -36.15
N ASP A 608 8.04 26.38 -37.00
CA ASP A 608 7.74 26.21 -38.43
C ASP A 608 6.44 25.46 -38.67
N LEU A 609 6.16 24.44 -37.85
CA LEU A 609 4.88 23.71 -37.88
C LEU A 609 3.70 24.67 -37.67
N TYR A 610 3.82 25.55 -36.67
CA TYR A 610 2.78 26.52 -36.28
C TYR A 610 2.70 27.73 -37.22
N ASN A 611 3.72 27.91 -38.06
CA ASN A 611 3.79 28.95 -39.10
C ASN A 611 3.44 28.45 -40.50
N ASN A 612 3.23 27.14 -40.68
CA ASN A 612 2.74 26.58 -41.93
C ASN A 612 1.20 26.69 -42.00
N LEU A 613 0.68 27.36 -43.04
CA LEU A 613 -0.75 27.52 -43.30
C LEU A 613 -1.30 26.57 -44.35
N LYS A 614 -0.44 25.78 -44.99
CA LYS A 614 -0.84 24.65 -45.81
C LYS A 614 -1.21 23.51 -44.87
N LEU A 615 -2.44 23.56 -44.35
CA LEU A 615 -2.87 22.66 -43.28
C LEU A 615 -2.93 21.20 -43.73
N SER A 616 -3.05 20.95 -45.03
CA SER A 616 -2.97 19.60 -45.62
C SER A 616 -1.62 18.92 -45.36
N ASP A 617 -0.53 19.66 -45.14
CA ASP A 617 0.78 19.06 -44.84
C ASP A 617 0.82 18.37 -43.47
N MET A 618 -0.03 18.81 -42.54
CA MET A 618 0.06 18.41 -41.13
C MET A 618 -1.22 17.84 -40.55
N TRP A 619 -2.39 18.11 -41.15
CA TRP A 619 -3.68 17.62 -40.68
C TRP A 619 -4.32 16.67 -41.71
N ASN A 620 -4.95 15.62 -41.20
CA ASN A 620 -5.87 14.78 -41.96
C ASN A 620 -7.26 15.42 -42.02
N GLU A 621 -7.74 15.95 -40.88
CA GLU A 621 -9.00 16.70 -40.79
C GLU A 621 -8.91 17.72 -39.66
N VAL A 622 -9.42 18.94 -39.87
CA VAL A 622 -9.37 20.02 -38.88
C VAL A 622 -10.52 21.02 -39.10
N PHE A 623 -11.00 21.63 -38.03
CA PHE A 623 -11.83 22.83 -38.10
C PHE A 623 -10.99 24.06 -37.86
N TRP A 624 -11.09 25.05 -38.74
CA TRP A 624 -10.36 26.31 -38.60
C TRP A 624 -11.31 27.52 -38.63
N LYS A 625 -10.86 28.62 -38.05
CA LYS A 625 -11.46 29.95 -38.24
C LYS A 625 -10.38 31.02 -38.14
N VAL A 626 -10.58 32.16 -38.80
CA VAL A 626 -9.74 33.34 -38.56
C VAL A 626 -10.01 33.87 -37.15
N GLY A 627 -8.98 33.84 -36.30
CA GLY A 627 -9.07 34.30 -34.92
C GLY A 627 -8.96 35.82 -34.83
N THR A 628 -9.96 36.47 -34.23
CA THR A 628 -9.84 37.89 -33.84
C THR A 628 -8.74 38.06 -32.78
N PRO A 629 -8.14 39.26 -32.63
CA PRO A 629 -7.16 39.54 -31.58
C PRO A 629 -7.66 39.13 -30.18
N ALA A 630 -8.93 39.41 -29.88
CA ALA A 630 -9.56 39.03 -28.61
C ALA A 630 -9.65 37.51 -28.42
N SER A 631 -10.03 36.76 -29.46
CA SER A 631 -10.11 35.29 -29.37
C SER A 631 -8.74 34.63 -29.21
N ARG A 632 -7.70 35.19 -29.84
CA ARG A 632 -6.32 34.69 -29.72
C ARG A 632 -5.75 34.98 -28.33
N GLU A 633 -6.02 36.17 -27.78
CA GLU A 633 -5.65 36.50 -26.39
C GLU A 633 -6.40 35.61 -25.38
N GLN A 634 -7.67 35.28 -25.64
CA GLN A 634 -8.41 34.35 -24.79
C GLN A 634 -7.77 32.95 -24.80
N VAL A 635 -7.41 32.42 -25.97
CA VAL A 635 -6.68 31.13 -26.08
C VAL A 635 -5.36 31.18 -25.31
N PHE A 636 -4.60 32.28 -25.47
CA PHE A 636 -3.36 32.46 -24.72
C PHE A 636 -3.59 32.44 -23.20
N ARG A 637 -4.67 33.06 -22.71
CA ARG A 637 -5.04 33.02 -21.28
C ARG A 637 -5.34 31.63 -20.76
N HIS A 638 -5.81 30.72 -21.60
CA HIS A 638 -6.03 29.33 -21.22
C HIS A 638 -4.75 28.50 -21.30
N LEU A 639 -3.89 28.73 -22.30
CA LEU A 639 -2.63 28.00 -22.47
C LEU A 639 -1.56 28.37 -21.43
N PHE A 640 -1.47 29.67 -21.08
CA PHE A 640 -0.56 30.24 -20.09
C PHE A 640 -1.35 31.09 -19.09
N PRO A 641 -2.08 30.47 -18.14
CA PRO A 641 -2.93 31.19 -17.20
C PRO A 641 -2.11 31.95 -16.16
N PRO A 642 -2.69 32.98 -15.51
CA PRO A 642 -1.95 33.84 -14.59
C PRO A 642 -1.61 33.09 -13.30
N LYS A 643 -0.73 33.68 -12.47
CA LYS A 643 -0.46 33.17 -11.12
C LYS A 643 -1.78 33.06 -10.35
N GLY A 644 -1.92 32.02 -9.53
CA GLY A 644 -3.15 31.74 -8.77
C GLY A 644 -4.29 31.07 -9.56
N HIS A 645 -4.20 30.92 -10.89
CA HIS A 645 -5.27 30.24 -11.63
C HIS A 645 -5.39 28.75 -11.27
N GLU A 646 -6.56 28.33 -10.80
CA GLU A 646 -6.86 26.93 -10.51
C GLU A 646 -7.37 26.19 -11.74
N THR A 647 -6.68 25.11 -12.11
CA THR A 647 -7.10 24.27 -13.24
C THR A 647 -8.22 23.33 -12.78
N SER A 648 -9.35 23.33 -13.48
CA SER A 648 -10.47 22.43 -13.16
C SER A 648 -10.01 20.96 -13.09
N PRO A 649 -10.45 20.16 -12.11
CA PRO A 649 -10.20 18.72 -12.11
C PRO A 649 -10.72 18.04 -13.39
N LYS A 650 -11.76 18.61 -14.03
CA LYS A 650 -12.32 18.10 -15.28
C LYS A 650 -11.52 18.54 -16.52
N ALA A 651 -10.44 19.30 -16.37
CA ALA A 651 -9.61 19.73 -17.48
C ALA A 651 -9.03 18.52 -18.25
N GLN A 652 -9.03 18.59 -19.58
CA GLN A 652 -8.43 17.60 -20.47
C GLN A 652 -7.12 18.14 -21.04
N ASN A 653 -6.15 17.25 -21.24
CA ASN A 653 -4.80 17.51 -21.75
C ASN A 653 -3.88 18.32 -20.80
N TYR A 654 -4.35 19.41 -20.19
CA TYR A 654 -3.53 20.30 -19.35
C TYR A 654 -2.75 19.57 -18.24
N PRO A 655 -3.38 18.78 -17.32
CA PRO A 655 -2.65 18.15 -16.22
C PRO A 655 -1.62 17.10 -16.66
N THR A 656 -1.72 16.64 -17.90
CA THR A 656 -0.86 15.60 -18.49
C THR A 656 0.19 16.14 -19.45
N SER A 657 0.25 17.46 -19.63
CA SER A 657 1.21 18.17 -20.48
C SER A 657 2.35 18.67 -19.60
N GLN A 658 3.59 18.35 -19.96
CA GLN A 658 4.77 18.70 -19.18
C GLN A 658 4.99 20.22 -19.13
N TYR A 659 4.81 20.94 -20.25
CA TYR A 659 4.98 22.40 -20.29
C TYR A 659 4.06 23.11 -19.28
N TYR A 660 2.83 22.60 -19.15
CA TYR A 660 1.82 23.22 -18.29
C TYR A 660 2.15 22.96 -16.82
N ARG A 661 2.70 21.79 -16.48
CA ARG A 661 3.22 21.51 -15.14
C ARG A 661 4.40 22.41 -14.80
N ASP A 662 5.34 22.55 -15.73
CA ASP A 662 6.53 23.40 -15.54
C ASP A 662 6.14 24.88 -15.44
N TRP A 663 5.18 25.34 -16.24
CA TRP A 663 4.58 26.68 -16.16
C TRP A 663 3.93 26.91 -14.79
N LYS A 664 3.11 25.97 -14.32
CA LYS A 664 2.46 26.07 -13.02
C LYS A 664 3.48 26.08 -11.89
N ALA A 665 4.53 25.26 -11.96
CA ALA A 665 5.64 25.25 -11.00
C ALA A 665 6.37 26.58 -10.96
N LEU A 666 6.68 27.15 -12.11
CA LEU A 666 7.27 28.48 -12.21
C LEU A 666 6.36 29.54 -11.58
N CYS A 667 5.04 29.50 -11.84
CA CYS A 667 4.09 30.42 -11.24
C CYS A 667 3.96 30.28 -9.72
N ALA A 668 4.17 29.08 -9.17
CA ALA A 668 4.14 28.87 -7.72
C ALA A 668 5.35 29.52 -7.05
N THR A 669 6.55 29.41 -7.66
CA THR A 669 7.81 29.88 -7.08
C THR A 669 8.07 31.37 -7.33
N ALA A 670 7.87 31.88 -8.55
CA ALA A 670 8.20 33.26 -8.90
C ALA A 670 7.14 34.25 -8.40
N ASP A 671 7.53 35.49 -8.08
CA ASP A 671 6.59 36.55 -7.70
C ASP A 671 5.64 36.94 -8.85
N GLU A 672 4.55 37.63 -8.52
CA GLU A 672 3.49 37.96 -9.49
C GLU A 672 3.97 38.85 -10.64
N GLU A 673 4.88 39.79 -10.37
CA GLU A 673 5.43 40.70 -11.37
C GLU A 673 6.33 39.94 -12.36
N THR A 674 7.21 39.09 -11.85
CA THR A 674 8.07 38.23 -12.66
C THR A 674 7.26 37.30 -13.55
N VAL A 675 6.20 36.67 -13.01
CA VAL A 675 5.30 35.81 -13.80
C VAL A 675 4.63 36.58 -14.93
N GLU A 676 4.12 37.79 -14.69
CA GLU A 676 3.45 38.57 -15.75
C GLU A 676 4.45 39.04 -16.82
N LYS A 677 5.69 39.39 -16.45
CA LYS A 677 6.75 39.73 -17.43
C LYS A 677 7.14 38.53 -18.29
N ILE A 678 7.33 37.35 -17.69
CA ILE A 678 7.59 36.09 -18.41
C ILE A 678 6.43 35.79 -19.36
N ARG A 679 5.21 35.86 -18.84
CA ARG A 679 3.98 35.65 -19.61
C ARG A 679 3.90 36.62 -20.79
N GLY A 680 4.22 37.90 -20.59
CA GLY A 680 4.30 38.90 -21.64
C GLY A 680 5.34 38.57 -22.72
N ALA A 681 6.48 37.99 -22.33
CA ALA A 681 7.52 37.56 -23.26
C ALA A 681 7.07 36.34 -24.09
N ILE A 682 6.48 35.32 -23.45
CA ILE A 682 5.87 34.17 -24.12
C ILE A 682 4.73 34.62 -25.04
N ARG A 683 3.88 35.56 -24.60
CA ARG A 683 2.78 36.15 -25.39
C ARG A 683 3.29 36.69 -26.73
N LYS A 684 4.43 37.39 -26.73
CA LYS A 684 5.06 37.94 -27.93
C LYS A 684 5.56 36.88 -28.91
N LYS A 685 5.79 35.64 -28.47
CA LYS A 685 6.19 34.50 -29.33
C LYS A 685 4.98 33.68 -29.79
N VAL A 686 4.03 33.42 -28.89
CA VAL A 686 2.86 32.59 -29.17
C VAL A 686 1.83 33.30 -30.06
N LEU A 687 1.53 34.59 -29.82
CA LEU A 687 0.48 35.28 -30.57
C LEU A 687 0.80 35.53 -32.06
N PRO A 688 2.08 35.69 -32.49
CA PRO A 688 2.41 35.77 -33.92
C PRO A 688 2.25 34.48 -34.72
N LEU A 689 2.27 33.30 -34.08
CA LEU A 689 2.15 31.99 -34.74
C LEU A 689 0.94 31.94 -35.66
N LYS A 690 1.08 31.41 -36.87
CA LYS A 690 0.01 31.47 -37.87
C LYS A 690 -1.22 30.66 -37.48
N TRP A 691 -1.06 29.59 -36.71
CA TRP A 691 -2.20 28.89 -36.11
C TRP A 691 -1.95 28.44 -34.67
N LEU A 692 -3.03 28.29 -33.89
CA LEU A 692 -3.02 27.80 -32.51
C LEU A 692 -4.24 26.89 -32.27
N PRO A 693 -4.17 25.92 -31.34
CA PRO A 693 -5.38 25.22 -30.90
C PRO A 693 -6.39 26.20 -30.32
N PHE A 694 -7.69 26.00 -30.58
CA PHE A 694 -8.76 26.77 -29.95
C PHE A 694 -9.01 26.26 -28.53
N ALA A 695 -8.02 26.53 -27.67
CA ALA A 695 -7.99 26.06 -26.29
C ALA A 695 -9.05 26.76 -25.43
N GLY A 696 -9.77 25.97 -24.63
CA GLY A 696 -10.71 26.44 -23.61
C GLY A 696 -10.17 26.19 -22.20
N SER A 697 -10.90 26.66 -21.18
CA SER A 697 -10.53 26.44 -19.78
C SER A 697 -10.61 24.97 -19.33
N ASP A 698 -11.42 24.14 -19.98
CA ASP A 698 -11.62 22.73 -19.65
C ASP A 698 -10.90 21.76 -20.59
N ARG A 699 -10.38 22.21 -21.74
CA ARG A 699 -9.66 21.36 -22.70
C ARG A 699 -8.76 22.17 -23.61
N MET A 700 -7.58 21.62 -23.90
CA MET A 700 -6.63 22.21 -24.84
C MET A 700 -7.07 22.03 -26.29
N TRP A 701 -7.63 20.86 -26.61
CA TRP A 701 -8.11 20.51 -27.95
C TRP A 701 -9.63 20.31 -27.94
N ASN A 702 -10.37 21.26 -28.51
CA ASN A 702 -11.81 21.10 -28.71
C ASN A 702 -12.08 20.28 -29.98
N THR A 703 -12.98 19.30 -29.89
CA THR A 703 -13.26 18.31 -30.95
C THR A 703 -14.75 18.15 -31.25
N SER A 704 -15.57 19.16 -30.94
CA SER A 704 -17.01 19.07 -31.21
C SER A 704 -17.31 18.96 -32.71
N GLN A 705 -18.42 18.32 -33.07
CA GLN A 705 -18.78 18.01 -34.47
C GLN A 705 -19.24 19.21 -35.30
N LYS A 706 -19.78 20.25 -34.65
CA LYS A 706 -20.38 21.41 -35.32
C LYS A 706 -20.04 22.72 -34.58
N PRO A 707 -18.77 23.11 -34.53
CA PRO A 707 -18.38 24.38 -33.93
C PRO A 707 -18.97 25.56 -34.71
N LYS A 708 -19.62 26.50 -33.99
CA LYS A 708 -20.18 27.71 -34.59
C LYS A 708 -19.06 28.59 -35.15
N GLY A 709 -19.15 28.94 -36.44
CA GLY A 709 -18.22 29.87 -37.09
C GLY A 709 -16.86 29.29 -37.48
N PHE A 710 -16.76 27.96 -37.62
CA PHE A 710 -15.56 27.30 -38.14
C PHE A 710 -15.86 26.62 -39.48
N THR A 711 -14.85 26.59 -40.33
CA THR A 711 -14.84 25.89 -41.62
C THR A 711 -14.07 24.57 -41.45
N ARG A 712 -14.58 23.49 -42.03
CA ARG A 712 -13.92 22.17 -41.98
C ARG A 712 -13.02 22.01 -43.19
N LEU A 713 -11.84 21.43 -42.96
CA LEU A 713 -10.94 20.93 -44.00
C LEU A 713 -10.61 19.44 -43.74
N PRO A 714 -10.56 18.58 -44.77
CA PRO A 714 -10.94 18.87 -46.16
C PRO A 714 -12.45 19.14 -46.28
N PRO A 715 -12.88 19.90 -47.30
CA PRO A 715 -14.30 20.05 -47.61
C PRO A 715 -14.98 18.68 -47.76
N ARG A 716 -16.26 18.57 -47.41
CA ARG A 716 -17.09 17.34 -47.54
C ARG A 716 -16.79 16.20 -46.55
N THR A 717 -15.82 16.33 -45.65
CA THR A 717 -15.69 15.41 -44.51
C THR A 717 -16.73 15.72 -43.41
N SER A 718 -17.06 14.74 -42.57
CA SER A 718 -18.01 14.92 -41.47
C SER A 718 -17.53 14.22 -40.20
N GLY A 719 -17.94 14.72 -39.03
CA GLY A 719 -17.58 14.12 -37.75
C GLY A 719 -16.88 15.09 -36.79
N PRO A 720 -16.36 14.63 -35.65
CA PRO A 720 -15.52 15.45 -34.78
C PRO A 720 -14.18 15.73 -35.50
N ALA A 721 -13.54 16.86 -35.20
CA ALA A 721 -12.17 17.17 -35.61
C ALA A 721 -11.61 18.28 -34.69
N PRO A 722 -10.28 18.37 -34.48
CA PRO A 722 -9.69 19.43 -33.66
C PRO A 722 -9.99 20.83 -34.21
N HIS A 723 -10.18 21.78 -33.30
CA HIS A 723 -10.46 23.18 -33.63
C HIS A 723 -9.20 24.02 -33.48
N ILE A 724 -8.88 24.83 -34.50
CA ILE A 724 -7.74 25.74 -34.50
C ILE A 724 -8.16 27.17 -34.85
N LEU A 725 -7.42 28.14 -34.34
CA LEU A 725 -7.47 29.54 -34.77
C LEU A 725 -6.33 29.80 -35.74
N CYS A 726 -6.66 30.21 -36.96
CA CYS A 726 -5.68 30.70 -37.91
C CYS A 726 -5.62 32.23 -37.85
N ARG A 727 -4.45 32.81 -38.17
CA ARG A 727 -4.25 34.26 -38.25
C ARG A 727 -4.84 34.84 -39.54
N GLU A 728 -4.80 34.05 -40.60
CA GLU A 728 -5.32 34.34 -41.94
C GLU A 728 -5.91 33.05 -42.54
N GLU A 729 -6.43 33.11 -43.76
CA GLU A 729 -7.05 31.96 -44.43
C GLU A 729 -5.98 30.90 -44.77
N PRO A 730 -6.11 29.66 -44.28
CA PRO A 730 -5.20 28.57 -44.60
C PRO A 730 -5.48 28.01 -46.00
N SER A 731 -4.47 27.40 -46.60
CA SER A 731 -4.61 26.62 -47.82
C SER A 731 -4.78 25.13 -47.50
N TRP A 732 -5.47 24.43 -48.40
CA TRP A 732 -5.63 22.98 -48.38
C TRP A 732 -5.48 22.44 -49.79
N GLU A 733 -4.49 21.57 -49.99
CA GLU A 733 -4.34 20.82 -51.24
C GLU A 733 -4.87 19.40 -51.01
N GLU A 734 -5.68 18.90 -51.93
CA GLU A 734 -6.12 17.50 -51.92
C GLU A 734 -4.94 16.65 -52.43
N ASP A 735 -4.47 15.72 -51.59
CA ASP A 735 -3.48 14.70 -51.96
C ASP A 735 -4.10 13.60 -52.85
#